data_AF-A0A7Y3GIP6-F1
#
_entry.id   AF-A0A7Y3GIP6-F1
#
_cell.length_a   1.000
_cell.length_b   1.000
_cell.length_c   1.000
_cell.angle_alpha   90.00
_cell.angle_beta   90.00
_cell.angle_gamma   90.00
#
_symmetry.space_group_name_H-M   'P 1'
#
loop_
_entity.id
_entity.type
_entity.pdbx_description
1 polymer ?
#
loop_
_entity_poly.entity_id
_entity_poly.type
_entity_poly.pdbx_seq_one_letter_code
_entity_poly.pdbx_strand_id
1 'polypeptide(L)'
;LVLLGKADGTAKISMNGIELPHMMLMAILEVVLPGNKFISIKTTDQLEKVANIKVPEADRTDLQKVIDIYPARLSMHTIRQMRVSGDVAYQYLPFIQELDVAGHTNTWIGQFHQGLLEQMYQNRVIFLLNMSCPVYCRFCFRKHKDSRNEVNPTLTDVKKAVAHVKNSPSIKEIVITGGDPFMNRANMASAIDDLMEIEHVQTLRLATRSIAYYPHLFLSDDAERLEYLKRKNLELQERGKRMEVATHFIHPDEISPQSLMIISELVKSGIAVYVQTPFLKACNDEGPELVRLFSLLRGAGAELHYLYIPCSPIHGNSIYWTPIAKGLAVGNYLRAHLSDRIIPRVNSATPIGKIDWHTSGWAVEPVAENDNFMWIRTPYTPEYFKQFAPLSSKMENIRVNAEGTIDIHFMAQIGDESLFLGARPAKPKGVTPQTESTERILPTILNGEKIAPSIVDTGSSTIARVHETRVEIDANCIAGDLDYIRDDERITDVVIVSEIDVIDSLFRISKIIKALGENPHVNAVRLRSLKFNYEPLSYTPVVIDKLASLNKLTMVNPLRLEIETQFLVADEFQSGHTRLTRLLNNKGITVYNNTPLLGRINDSADGIHHLAYGCRKAGIEFHHLYVAGLPIQDHWNPKNPVALYDVVDIATRVRREGSGREVPRYIIRTVLGEVDFGLSSTLVGKGEKLSVKLLPYDLSYFQALSSNFIWPDDVKEDVDGKPIVSVTGLLKTTDFALS
;
A
#
# COMPACT_ATOMS: atom_id res chain seq x y z
N LEU A 1 6.27 -32.37 -21.01
CA LEU A 1 7.56 -31.68 -20.75
C LEU A 1 8.04 -30.87 -21.95
N VAL A 2 8.14 -31.41 -23.17
CA VAL A 2 8.44 -30.64 -24.40
C VAL A 2 7.37 -29.56 -24.70
N LEU A 3 6.13 -29.77 -24.24
CA LEU A 3 5.03 -28.80 -24.32
C LEU A 3 5.04 -27.72 -23.23
N LEU A 4 5.91 -27.79 -22.21
CA LEU A 4 5.91 -26.87 -21.06
C LEU A 4 6.86 -25.68 -21.23
N GLY A 5 7.24 -25.39 -22.48
CA GLY A 5 7.75 -24.09 -22.92
C GLY A 5 9.19 -23.72 -22.52
N LYS A 6 9.63 -22.63 -23.14
CA LYS A 6 10.80 -21.83 -22.75
C LYS A 6 10.43 -20.99 -21.53
N ALA A 7 11.40 -20.59 -20.69
CA ALA A 7 11.14 -19.66 -19.59
C ALA A 7 10.98 -18.20 -20.09
N ASP A 8 10.13 -17.99 -21.08
CA ASP A 8 9.79 -16.68 -21.66
C ASP A 8 8.26 -16.43 -21.71
N GLY A 9 7.46 -17.41 -21.27
CA GLY A 9 6.00 -17.33 -21.19
C GLY A 9 5.28 -16.95 -22.48
N THR A 10 5.90 -17.15 -23.64
CA THR A 10 5.38 -16.67 -24.94
C THR A 10 4.20 -17.48 -25.48
N ALA A 11 3.81 -18.57 -24.82
CA ALA A 11 2.76 -19.48 -25.28
C ALA A 11 1.67 -19.69 -24.23
N LYS A 12 0.42 -19.36 -24.58
CA LYS A 12 -0.77 -19.82 -23.85
C LYS A 12 -0.84 -21.35 -23.92
N ILE A 13 -0.97 -22.00 -22.77
CA ILE A 13 -1.08 -23.45 -22.72
C ILE A 13 -2.55 -23.84 -22.80
N SER A 14 -2.94 -24.46 -23.92
CA SER A 14 -4.29 -24.99 -24.11
C SER A 14 -4.29 -26.51 -24.26
N MET A 15 -5.35 -27.16 -23.80
CA MET A 15 -5.58 -28.59 -23.95
C MET A 15 -7.01 -28.79 -24.48
N ASN A 16 -7.14 -29.45 -25.64
CA ASN A 16 -8.43 -29.64 -26.32
C ASN A 16 -9.21 -28.32 -26.56
N GLY A 17 -8.50 -27.23 -26.87
CA GLY A 17 -9.10 -25.90 -27.10
C GLY A 17 -9.43 -25.10 -25.83
N ILE A 18 -9.16 -25.64 -24.64
CA ILE A 18 -9.36 -24.93 -23.36
C ILE A 18 -8.02 -24.36 -22.90
N GLU A 19 -7.93 -23.04 -22.74
CA GLU A 19 -6.78 -22.38 -22.11
C GLU A 19 -6.74 -22.71 -20.62
N LEU A 20 -5.60 -23.21 -20.15
CA LEU A 20 -5.44 -23.60 -18.74
C LEU A 20 -5.15 -22.36 -17.88
N PRO A 21 -5.87 -22.15 -16.76
CA PRO A 21 -5.60 -21.04 -15.87
C PRO A 21 -4.18 -21.04 -15.30
N HIS A 22 -3.57 -19.86 -15.17
CA HIS A 22 -2.20 -19.69 -14.66
C HIS A 22 -1.95 -20.46 -13.34
N MET A 23 -2.87 -20.34 -12.37
CA MET A 23 -2.74 -21.02 -11.07
C MET A 23 -2.75 -22.55 -11.19
N MET A 24 -3.53 -23.09 -12.12
CA MET A 24 -3.57 -24.53 -12.41
C MET A 24 -2.25 -24.97 -13.05
N LEU A 25 -1.72 -24.20 -14.00
CA LEU A 25 -0.42 -24.45 -14.62
C LEU A 25 0.70 -24.46 -13.59
N MET A 26 0.70 -23.50 -12.66
CA MET A 26 1.67 -23.47 -11.56
C MET A 26 1.62 -24.73 -10.70
N ALA A 27 0.43 -25.21 -10.35
CA ALA A 27 0.27 -26.46 -9.60
C ALA A 27 0.80 -27.69 -10.38
N ILE A 28 0.54 -27.77 -11.69
CA ILE A 28 1.06 -28.83 -12.56
C ILE A 28 2.60 -28.77 -12.63
N LEU A 29 3.16 -27.56 -12.77
CA LEU A 29 4.60 -27.34 -12.89
C LEU A 29 5.40 -27.76 -11.66
N GLU A 30 4.83 -27.66 -10.47
CA GLU A 30 5.43 -28.18 -9.23
C GLU A 30 5.62 -29.71 -9.27
N VAL A 31 4.73 -30.45 -9.94
CA VAL A 31 4.81 -31.91 -10.08
C VAL A 31 5.77 -32.33 -11.20
N VAL A 32 5.66 -31.72 -12.38
CA VAL A 32 6.39 -32.15 -13.59
C VAL A 32 7.82 -31.60 -13.68
N LEU A 33 8.12 -30.52 -12.96
CA LEU A 33 9.47 -29.96 -12.84
C LEU A 33 9.85 -29.84 -11.37
N PRO A 34 10.09 -30.94 -10.64
CA PRO A 34 10.20 -30.94 -9.18
C PRO A 34 11.51 -30.31 -8.65
N GLY A 35 11.55 -30.10 -7.33
CA GLY A 35 12.73 -29.63 -6.59
C GLY A 35 12.72 -28.14 -6.27
N ASN A 36 13.33 -27.75 -5.15
CA ASN A 36 13.15 -26.41 -4.58
C ASN A 36 14.46 -25.63 -4.42
N LYS A 37 15.53 -26.00 -5.11
CA LYS A 37 16.80 -25.26 -5.02
C LYS A 37 16.73 -23.90 -5.72
N PHE A 38 17.67 -23.03 -5.39
CA PHE A 38 18.02 -21.88 -6.22
C PHE A 38 19.41 -22.06 -6.85
N ILE A 39 19.61 -21.46 -8.02
CA ILE A 39 20.76 -21.68 -8.90
C ILE A 39 21.36 -20.32 -9.23
N SER A 40 22.65 -20.13 -8.91
CA SER A 40 23.38 -18.95 -9.38
C SER A 40 23.84 -19.19 -10.81
N ILE A 41 23.51 -18.27 -11.71
CA ILE A 41 23.87 -18.31 -13.11
C ILE A 41 25.19 -17.56 -13.29
N LYS A 42 26.18 -18.23 -13.88
CA LYS A 42 27.54 -17.73 -14.09
C LYS A 42 27.90 -17.58 -15.56
N THR A 43 27.25 -18.37 -16.43
CA THR A 43 27.49 -18.33 -17.87
C THR A 43 26.18 -18.28 -18.65
N THR A 44 26.25 -17.77 -19.88
CA THR A 44 25.14 -17.82 -20.84
C THR A 44 24.72 -19.26 -21.15
N ASP A 45 25.65 -20.21 -21.28
CA ASP A 45 25.34 -21.63 -21.44
C ASP A 45 24.50 -22.18 -20.27
N GLN A 46 24.85 -21.78 -19.04
CA GLN A 46 24.11 -22.17 -17.85
C GLN A 46 22.71 -21.55 -17.84
N LEU A 47 22.59 -20.28 -18.27
CA LEU A 47 21.30 -19.61 -18.41
C LEU A 47 20.40 -20.37 -19.39
N GLU A 48 20.89 -20.64 -20.60
CA GLU A 48 20.15 -21.38 -21.65
C GLU A 48 19.65 -22.73 -21.13
N LYS A 49 20.53 -23.48 -20.45
CA LYS A 49 20.19 -24.78 -19.88
C LYS A 49 19.12 -24.70 -18.79
N VAL A 50 19.25 -23.75 -17.87
CA VAL A 50 18.35 -23.62 -16.71
C VAL A 50 16.99 -23.05 -17.11
N ALA A 51 16.99 -22.01 -17.94
CA ALA A 51 15.79 -21.34 -18.42
C ALA A 51 15.17 -22.02 -19.66
N ASN A 52 15.83 -23.01 -20.25
CA ASN A 52 15.41 -23.66 -21.49
C ASN A 52 15.15 -22.63 -22.61
N ILE A 53 16.08 -21.69 -22.77
CA ILE A 53 16.04 -20.64 -23.80
C ILE A 53 17.23 -20.78 -24.74
N LYS A 54 17.19 -20.07 -25.86
CA LYS A 54 18.34 -19.89 -26.77
C LYS A 54 18.71 -18.42 -26.80
N VAL A 55 19.93 -18.10 -26.39
CA VAL A 55 20.52 -16.78 -26.49
C VAL A 55 21.05 -16.63 -27.93
N PRO A 56 20.67 -15.58 -28.67
CA PRO A 56 21.20 -15.32 -30.01
C PRO A 56 22.73 -15.24 -29.97
N GLU A 57 23.41 -15.80 -30.97
CA GLU A 57 24.88 -15.84 -31.00
C GLU A 57 25.51 -14.45 -30.91
N ALA A 58 24.90 -13.46 -31.58
CA ALA A 58 25.32 -12.07 -31.56
C ALA A 58 25.25 -11.43 -30.16
N ASP A 59 24.37 -11.92 -29.28
CA ASP A 59 24.11 -11.33 -27.96
C ASP A 59 24.91 -12.02 -26.84
N ARG A 60 25.51 -13.19 -27.11
CA ARG A 60 26.12 -14.03 -26.05
C ARG A 60 27.20 -13.29 -25.27
N THR A 61 28.09 -12.58 -25.96
CA THR A 61 29.19 -11.85 -25.31
C THR A 61 28.67 -10.73 -24.42
N ASP A 62 27.70 -9.95 -24.90
CA ASP A 62 27.14 -8.85 -24.13
C ASP A 62 26.27 -9.33 -22.97
N LEU A 63 25.50 -10.39 -23.18
CA LEU A 63 24.73 -11.01 -22.10
C LEU A 63 25.63 -11.62 -21.02
N GLN A 64 26.79 -12.15 -21.39
CA GLN A 64 27.80 -12.60 -20.43
C GLN A 64 28.30 -11.41 -19.59
N LYS A 65 28.62 -10.26 -20.20
CA LYS A 65 28.98 -9.03 -19.47
C LYS A 65 27.88 -8.61 -18.50
N VAL A 66 26.62 -8.69 -18.92
CA VAL A 66 25.46 -8.39 -18.05
C VAL A 66 25.43 -9.31 -16.83
N ILE A 67 25.65 -10.62 -17.00
CA ILE A 67 25.71 -11.58 -15.89
C ILE A 67 26.87 -11.27 -14.94
N ASP A 68 28.00 -10.82 -15.49
CA ASP A 68 29.21 -10.50 -14.72
C ASP A 68 29.08 -9.19 -13.92
N ILE A 69 28.38 -8.18 -14.46
CA ILE A 69 28.09 -6.90 -13.78
C ILE A 69 26.91 -7.06 -12.80
N TYR A 70 25.87 -7.77 -13.23
CA TYR A 70 24.59 -7.93 -12.54
C TYR A 70 24.26 -9.43 -12.39
N PRO A 71 24.69 -10.06 -11.28
CA PRO A 71 24.54 -11.50 -11.09
C PRO A 71 23.08 -11.96 -11.22
N ALA A 72 22.88 -13.08 -11.88
CA ALA A 72 21.57 -13.73 -11.97
C ALA A 72 21.51 -14.94 -11.03
N ARG A 73 20.39 -15.09 -10.33
CA ARG A 73 20.09 -16.24 -9.48
C ARG A 73 18.59 -16.51 -9.51
N LEU A 74 18.23 -17.76 -9.77
CA LEU A 74 16.85 -18.18 -10.02
C LEU A 74 16.48 -19.32 -9.07
N SER A 75 15.28 -19.30 -8.50
CA SER A 75 14.73 -20.47 -7.81
C SER A 75 14.04 -21.39 -8.82
N MET A 76 13.89 -22.67 -8.49
CA MET A 76 13.06 -23.57 -9.29
C MET A 76 11.60 -23.09 -9.39
N HIS A 77 11.08 -22.41 -8.36
CA HIS A 77 9.74 -21.83 -8.39
C HIS A 77 9.64 -20.71 -9.43
N THR A 78 10.59 -19.77 -9.44
CA THR A 78 10.67 -18.71 -10.46
C THR A 78 10.83 -19.30 -11.86
N ILE A 79 11.65 -20.35 -12.03
CA ILE A 79 11.79 -21.03 -13.33
C ILE A 79 10.45 -21.59 -13.81
N ARG A 80 9.60 -22.10 -12.91
CA ARG A 80 8.24 -22.54 -13.27
C ARG A 80 7.37 -21.36 -13.67
N GLN A 81 7.36 -20.28 -12.88
CA GLN A 81 6.57 -19.08 -13.20
C GLN A 81 6.95 -18.49 -14.56
N MET A 82 8.25 -18.36 -14.86
CA MET A 82 8.75 -17.83 -16.13
C MET A 82 8.38 -18.69 -17.34
N ARG A 83 8.12 -20.00 -17.17
CA ARG A 83 7.67 -20.88 -18.27
C ARG A 83 6.25 -20.60 -18.73
N VAL A 84 5.46 -19.93 -17.90
CA VAL A 84 4.03 -19.64 -18.14
C VAL A 84 3.70 -18.16 -18.07
N SER A 85 4.69 -17.30 -17.84
CA SER A 85 4.50 -15.84 -17.80
C SER A 85 5.76 -15.11 -18.28
N GLY A 86 5.59 -14.36 -19.38
CA GLY A 86 6.64 -13.51 -19.94
C GLY A 86 6.94 -12.33 -19.02
N ASP A 87 5.94 -11.80 -18.33
CA ASP A 87 6.09 -10.72 -17.35
C ASP A 87 6.91 -11.15 -16.13
N VAL A 88 6.79 -12.42 -15.72
CA VAL A 88 7.68 -12.95 -14.68
C VAL A 88 9.08 -13.15 -15.24
N ALA A 89 9.22 -13.68 -16.46
CA ALA A 89 10.53 -13.80 -17.11
C ALA A 89 11.25 -12.46 -17.24
N TYR A 90 10.52 -11.41 -17.57
CA TYR A 90 10.99 -10.04 -17.67
C TYR A 90 11.62 -9.52 -16.38
N GLN A 91 11.15 -9.97 -15.23
CA GLN A 91 11.68 -9.55 -13.93
C GLN A 91 12.99 -10.22 -13.51
N TYR A 92 13.35 -11.35 -14.13
CA TYR A 92 14.41 -12.25 -13.64
C TYR A 92 15.44 -12.68 -14.68
N LEU A 93 15.10 -12.72 -15.98
CA LEU A 93 16.07 -13.02 -17.05
C LEU A 93 16.93 -11.80 -17.36
N PRO A 94 18.25 -11.95 -17.56
CA PRO A 94 19.10 -10.85 -17.96
C PRO A 94 18.83 -10.41 -19.41
N PHE A 95 19.03 -9.11 -19.69
CA PHE A 95 18.92 -8.53 -21.04
C PHE A 95 20.18 -7.75 -21.42
N ILE A 96 20.54 -7.72 -22.70
CA ILE A 96 21.69 -6.92 -23.19
C ILE A 96 21.53 -5.42 -22.95
N GLN A 97 20.28 -4.94 -22.92
CA GLN A 97 19.91 -3.55 -22.65
C GLN A 97 20.34 -3.11 -21.24
N GLU A 98 20.59 -4.06 -20.33
CA GLU A 98 21.11 -3.73 -19.00
C GLU A 98 22.54 -3.18 -19.02
N LEU A 99 23.26 -3.24 -20.16
CA LEU A 99 24.54 -2.56 -20.33
C LEU A 99 24.43 -1.03 -20.43
N ASP A 100 23.21 -0.49 -20.57
CA ASP A 100 22.98 0.94 -20.48
C ASP A 100 23.36 1.49 -19.10
N VAL A 101 24.24 2.48 -19.07
CA VAL A 101 24.75 3.11 -17.85
C VAL A 101 23.94 4.33 -17.41
N ALA A 102 22.79 4.60 -18.05
CA ALA A 102 21.88 5.64 -17.59
C ALA A 102 21.37 5.37 -16.16
N GLY A 103 21.30 6.43 -15.34
CA GLY A 103 20.85 6.35 -13.95
C GLY A 103 21.99 6.50 -12.94
N HIS A 104 21.76 5.98 -11.74
CA HIS A 104 22.72 5.99 -10.64
C HIS A 104 23.36 4.61 -10.44
N THR A 105 24.55 4.59 -9.85
CA THR A 105 25.15 3.36 -9.31
C THR A 105 24.42 2.91 -8.03
N ASN A 106 24.03 3.88 -7.20
CA ASN A 106 23.28 3.72 -5.96
C ASN A 106 22.25 4.86 -5.82
N THR A 107 21.04 4.57 -5.37
CA THR A 107 19.96 5.56 -5.19
C THR A 107 19.83 6.11 -3.77
N TRP A 108 20.72 5.74 -2.83
CA TRP A 108 20.55 6.02 -1.39
C TRP A 108 21.64 6.94 -0.84
N ILE A 109 21.23 7.91 0.01
CA ILE A 109 22.11 8.83 0.74
C ILE A 109 22.20 8.49 2.25
N GLY A 110 21.47 7.47 2.72
CA GLY A 110 21.42 7.11 4.14
C GLY A 110 22.81 6.94 4.78
N GLN A 111 22.99 7.46 6.00
CA GLN A 111 24.22 7.23 6.74
C GLN A 111 24.31 5.75 7.12
N PHE A 112 25.27 5.04 6.54
CA PHE A 112 25.59 3.70 6.97
C PHE A 112 26.34 3.76 8.29
N HIS A 113 25.71 3.33 9.38
CA HIS A 113 26.44 3.02 10.59
C HIS A 113 27.01 1.60 10.45
N GLN A 114 28.30 1.52 10.11
CA GLN A 114 29.08 0.28 10.04
C GLN A 114 28.52 -0.77 9.04
N GLY A 115 27.84 -0.33 7.98
CA GLY A 115 27.34 -1.20 6.90
C GLY A 115 26.08 -2.03 7.23
N LEU A 116 25.59 -2.01 8.47
CA LEU A 116 24.43 -2.81 8.90
C LEU A 116 23.17 -1.98 9.13
N LEU A 117 23.30 -0.79 9.71
CA LEU A 117 22.17 0.06 10.10
C LEU A 117 22.09 1.26 9.16
N GLU A 118 20.95 1.40 8.49
CA GLU A 118 20.60 2.58 7.69
C GLU A 118 19.50 3.37 8.41
N GLN A 119 19.73 4.67 8.61
CA GLN A 119 18.73 5.58 9.18
C GLN A 119 18.41 6.71 8.20
N MET A 120 17.20 6.65 7.64
CA MET A 120 16.64 7.72 6.78
C MET A 120 15.58 8.56 7.48
N TYR A 121 15.10 8.09 8.64
CA TYR A 121 13.98 8.68 9.36
C TYR A 121 14.29 8.70 10.86
N GLN A 122 13.74 9.68 11.57
CA GLN A 122 13.99 9.84 13.00
C GLN A 122 13.48 8.65 13.84
N ASN A 123 12.35 8.06 13.43
CA ASN A 123 11.60 7.08 14.20
C ASN A 123 11.80 5.62 13.78
N ARG A 124 12.62 5.35 12.76
CA ARG A 124 12.80 4.00 12.23
C ARG A 124 14.14 3.80 11.55
N VAL A 125 14.64 2.57 11.63
CA VAL A 125 15.90 2.15 11.02
C VAL A 125 15.72 0.86 10.23
N ILE A 126 16.65 0.61 9.32
CA ILE A 126 16.74 -0.60 8.53
C ILE A 126 17.98 -1.39 8.98
N PHE A 127 17.81 -2.66 9.29
CA PHE A 127 18.88 -3.61 9.58
C PHE A 127 19.13 -4.47 8.34
N LEU A 128 20.29 -4.32 7.72
CA LEU A 128 20.71 -5.02 6.52
C LEU A 128 21.51 -6.29 6.86
N LEU A 129 20.83 -7.37 7.25
CA LEU A 129 21.49 -8.53 7.87
C LEU A 129 22.29 -9.45 6.92
N ASN A 130 22.13 -9.27 5.61
CA ASN A 130 22.77 -10.09 4.57
C ASN A 130 22.70 -9.39 3.21
N MET A 131 23.67 -9.56 2.31
CA MET A 131 23.67 -8.91 0.98
C MET A 131 23.06 -9.74 -0.15
N SER A 132 22.81 -11.03 0.11
CA SER A 132 22.27 -11.98 -0.88
C SER A 132 20.76 -12.22 -0.74
N CYS A 133 20.13 -12.57 -1.86
CA CYS A 133 18.76 -13.06 -1.96
C CYS A 133 18.77 -14.50 -2.50
N PRO A 134 17.73 -15.32 -2.26
CA PRO A 134 17.54 -16.58 -2.98
C PRO A 134 17.35 -16.38 -4.49
N VAL A 135 16.73 -15.27 -4.90
CA VAL A 135 16.49 -14.90 -6.30
C VAL A 135 16.86 -13.43 -6.51
N TYR A 136 17.51 -13.10 -7.63
CA TYR A 136 17.89 -11.73 -7.95
C TYR A 136 16.95 -11.12 -8.99
N CYS A 137 16.23 -10.07 -8.59
CA CYS A 137 15.37 -9.28 -9.46
C CYS A 137 16.23 -8.36 -10.32
N ARG A 138 15.97 -8.29 -11.63
CA ARG A 138 16.76 -7.48 -12.57
C ARG A 138 16.65 -5.97 -12.34
N PHE A 139 15.53 -5.53 -11.78
CA PHE A 139 15.27 -4.13 -11.42
C PHE A 139 15.77 -3.74 -10.01
N CYS A 140 16.44 -4.65 -9.28
CA CYS A 140 16.85 -4.38 -7.90
C CYS A 140 17.81 -3.20 -7.79
N PHE A 141 17.56 -2.27 -6.87
CA PHE A 141 18.46 -1.15 -6.62
C PHE A 141 19.82 -1.53 -6.00
N ARG A 142 20.00 -2.78 -5.57
CA ARG A 142 21.29 -3.39 -5.17
C ARG A 142 21.73 -4.49 -6.16
N LYS A 143 21.43 -4.35 -7.45
CA LYS A 143 21.72 -5.39 -8.48
C LYS A 143 23.21 -5.55 -8.80
N HIS A 144 24.02 -4.52 -8.62
CA HIS A 144 25.46 -4.56 -8.89
C HIS A 144 26.16 -5.67 -8.11
N LYS A 145 27.07 -6.40 -8.77
CA LYS A 145 27.86 -7.48 -8.16
C LYS A 145 28.63 -7.02 -6.93
N ASP A 146 29.18 -5.81 -6.96
CA ASP A 146 29.95 -5.25 -5.84
C ASP A 146 29.09 -5.14 -4.59
N SER A 147 27.86 -4.63 -4.70
CA SER A 147 26.90 -4.58 -3.59
C SER A 147 26.54 -5.97 -3.05
N ARG A 148 26.55 -7.01 -3.90
CA ARG A 148 26.27 -8.39 -3.48
C ARG A 148 27.45 -9.09 -2.81
N ASN A 149 28.66 -8.61 -3.08
CA ASN A 149 29.92 -9.14 -2.57
C ASN A 149 30.42 -8.40 -1.32
N GLU A 150 29.75 -7.32 -0.90
CA GLU A 150 30.00 -6.68 0.38
C GLU A 150 29.96 -7.71 1.53
N VAL A 151 30.81 -7.48 2.53
CA VAL A 151 30.97 -8.40 3.67
C VAL A 151 29.67 -8.46 4.46
N ASN A 152 29.14 -9.67 4.65
CA ASN A 152 27.93 -9.84 5.44
C ASN A 152 28.18 -9.49 6.92
N PRO A 153 27.21 -8.84 7.60
CA PRO A 153 27.33 -8.53 9.02
C PRO A 153 27.51 -9.77 9.89
N THR A 154 28.26 -9.63 10.98
CA THR A 154 28.41 -10.66 12.01
C THR A 154 27.39 -10.46 13.14
N LEU A 155 27.25 -11.46 14.02
CA LEU A 155 26.47 -11.31 15.26
C LEU A 155 26.96 -10.14 16.14
N THR A 156 28.26 -9.86 16.14
CA THR A 156 28.83 -8.73 16.86
C THR A 156 28.32 -7.41 16.29
N ASP A 157 28.19 -7.30 14.98
CA ASP A 157 27.67 -6.09 14.32
C ASP A 157 26.18 -5.91 14.64
N VAL A 158 25.40 -7.01 14.65
CA VAL A 158 24.00 -7.00 15.09
C VAL A 158 23.87 -6.43 16.50
N LYS A 159 24.67 -6.91 17.45
CA LYS A 159 24.65 -6.41 18.85
C LYS A 159 24.99 -4.92 18.94
N LYS A 160 25.91 -4.42 18.12
CA LYS A 160 26.21 -2.97 18.07
C LYS A 160 25.04 -2.15 17.52
N ALA A 161 24.38 -2.63 16.46
CA ALA A 161 23.20 -1.98 15.90
C ALA A 161 22.03 -1.95 16.90
N VAL A 162 21.81 -3.04 17.62
CA VAL A 162 20.84 -3.11 18.72
C VAL A 162 21.19 -2.10 19.83
N ALA A 163 22.47 -2.01 20.23
CA ALA A 163 22.91 -1.03 21.23
C ALA A 163 22.65 0.42 20.78
N HIS A 164 22.83 0.73 19.49
CA HIS A 164 22.47 2.03 18.93
C HIS A 164 20.96 2.30 19.07
N VAL A 165 20.11 1.33 18.73
CA VAL A 165 18.65 1.45 18.91
C VAL A 165 18.28 1.66 20.38
N LYS A 166 18.92 0.92 21.28
CA LYS A 166 18.71 1.06 22.74
C LYS A 166 19.05 2.47 23.23
N ASN A 167 20.08 3.09 22.67
CA ASN A 167 20.52 4.45 23.02
C ASN A 167 19.77 5.56 22.27
N SER A 168 18.79 5.22 21.43
CA SER A 168 18.06 6.16 20.57
C SER A 168 16.55 6.04 20.77
N PRO A 169 15.98 6.66 21.82
CA PRO A 169 14.56 6.50 22.20
C PRO A 169 13.55 6.91 21.12
N SER A 170 13.97 7.71 20.12
CA SER A 170 13.13 8.09 18.99
C SER A 170 12.81 6.91 18.06
N ILE A 171 13.69 5.90 17.98
CA ILE A 171 13.52 4.74 17.08
C ILE A 171 12.46 3.79 17.62
N LYS A 172 11.28 3.78 17.01
CA LYS A 172 10.15 2.93 17.39
C LYS A 172 9.98 1.71 16.50
N GLU A 173 10.43 1.78 15.24
CA GLU A 173 10.24 0.69 14.27
C GLU A 173 11.58 0.24 13.66
N ILE A 174 11.75 -1.07 13.50
CA ILE A 174 12.94 -1.65 12.87
C ILE A 174 12.50 -2.52 11.69
N VAL A 175 13.03 -2.20 10.51
CA VAL A 175 12.90 -3.03 9.31
C VAL A 175 14.08 -4.00 9.26
N ILE A 176 13.82 -5.27 9.50
CA ILE A 176 14.80 -6.35 9.40
C ILE A 176 14.78 -6.86 7.96
N THR A 177 15.88 -6.64 7.25
CA THR A 177 16.00 -6.96 5.82
C THR A 177 17.42 -7.43 5.49
N GLY A 178 17.82 -7.26 4.24
CA GLY A 178 19.05 -7.74 3.63
C GLY A 178 18.93 -7.61 2.12
N GLY A 179 19.46 -8.60 1.43
CA GLY A 179 18.77 -9.16 0.27
C GLY A 179 17.52 -9.93 0.71
N ASP A 180 17.67 -10.88 1.63
CA ASP A 180 16.55 -11.53 2.32
C ASP A 180 17.01 -11.92 3.74
N PRO A 181 16.24 -11.61 4.80
CA PRO A 181 16.66 -11.81 6.19
C PRO A 181 16.84 -13.29 6.56
N PHE A 182 16.15 -14.21 5.89
CA PHE A 182 16.28 -15.65 6.15
C PHE A 182 17.58 -16.26 5.64
N MET A 183 18.32 -15.55 4.80
CA MET A 183 19.65 -15.97 4.35
C MET A 183 20.68 -15.95 5.48
N ASN A 184 20.40 -15.26 6.58
CA ASN A 184 21.21 -15.31 7.80
C ASN A 184 20.30 -15.42 9.03
N ARG A 185 19.76 -16.62 9.25
CA ARG A 185 18.81 -16.91 10.35
C ARG A 185 19.39 -16.59 11.73
N ALA A 186 20.70 -16.78 11.95
CA ALA A 186 21.34 -16.49 13.23
C ALA A 186 21.32 -14.99 13.55
N ASN A 187 21.72 -14.14 12.61
CA ASN A 187 21.65 -12.68 12.78
C ASN A 187 20.20 -12.21 12.94
N MET A 188 19.28 -12.76 12.15
CA MET A 188 17.86 -12.41 12.22
C MET A 188 17.26 -12.76 13.58
N ALA A 189 17.54 -13.96 14.09
CA ALA A 189 17.08 -14.38 15.40
C ALA A 189 17.65 -13.50 16.52
N SER A 190 18.97 -13.25 16.51
CA SER A 190 19.61 -12.34 17.49
C SER A 190 19.00 -10.94 17.45
N ALA A 191 18.77 -10.38 16.26
CA ALA A 191 18.16 -9.06 16.12
C ALA A 191 16.74 -9.03 16.70
N ILE A 192 15.90 -10.03 16.38
CA ILE A 192 14.54 -10.10 16.91
C ILE A 192 14.56 -10.21 18.44
N ASP A 193 15.37 -11.12 18.98
CA ASP A 193 15.41 -11.40 20.41
C ASP A 193 15.93 -10.21 21.22
N ASP A 194 17.01 -9.57 20.76
CA ASP A 194 17.59 -8.45 21.49
C ASP A 194 16.74 -7.16 21.36
N LEU A 195 16.14 -6.89 20.20
CA LEU A 195 15.27 -5.71 19.99
C LEU A 195 13.95 -5.83 20.75
N MET A 196 13.46 -7.06 20.92
CA MET A 196 12.24 -7.36 21.67
C MET A 196 12.35 -6.93 23.14
N GLU A 197 13.55 -6.86 23.71
CA GLU A 197 13.78 -6.42 25.11
C GLU A 197 13.87 -4.89 25.26
N ILE A 198 13.92 -4.13 24.17
CA ILE A 198 14.04 -2.66 24.24
C ILE A 198 12.66 -2.03 24.39
N GLU A 199 12.40 -1.39 25.53
CA GLU A 199 11.08 -0.85 25.90
C GLU A 199 10.43 0.02 24.80
N HIS A 200 11.17 1.00 24.27
CA HIS A 200 10.64 1.96 23.30
C HIS A 200 10.42 1.42 21.88
N VAL A 201 10.90 0.21 21.56
CA VAL A 201 10.64 -0.44 20.27
C VAL A 201 9.19 -0.94 20.25
N GLN A 202 8.45 -0.63 19.20
CA GLN A 202 7.03 -0.99 19.07
C GLN A 202 6.79 -2.04 17.99
N THR A 203 7.56 -1.99 16.89
CA THR A 203 7.32 -2.87 15.73
C THR A 203 8.62 -3.40 15.16
N LEU A 204 8.64 -4.72 14.93
CA LEU A 204 9.63 -5.38 14.10
C LEU A 204 9.00 -5.79 12.78
N ARG A 205 9.66 -5.44 11.69
CA ARG A 205 9.13 -5.63 10.35
C ARG A 205 10.10 -6.42 9.51
N LEU A 206 9.72 -7.63 9.14
CA LEU A 206 10.54 -8.52 8.36
C LEU A 206 10.27 -8.32 6.87
N ALA A 207 11.26 -7.85 6.12
CA ALA A 207 11.11 -7.62 4.68
C ALA A 207 11.71 -8.77 3.87
N THR A 208 10.84 -9.57 3.24
CA THR A 208 11.20 -10.75 2.45
C THR A 208 10.32 -10.85 1.21
N ARG A 209 10.95 -10.91 0.04
CA ARG A 209 10.25 -11.18 -1.23
C ARG A 209 10.18 -12.68 -1.54
N SER A 210 10.76 -13.53 -0.68
CA SER A 210 10.74 -14.98 -0.88
C SER A 210 9.33 -15.58 -0.91
N ILE A 211 8.31 -14.90 -0.37
CA ILE A 211 6.91 -15.33 -0.52
C ILE A 211 6.49 -15.41 -2.00
N ALA A 212 6.94 -14.49 -2.85
CA ALA A 212 6.58 -14.45 -4.27
C ALA A 212 7.44 -15.39 -5.13
N TYR A 213 8.77 -15.35 -4.95
CA TYR A 213 9.71 -16.04 -5.85
C TYR A 213 10.28 -17.34 -5.30
N TYR A 214 10.13 -17.62 -4.00
CA TYR A 214 10.70 -18.81 -3.36
C TYR A 214 9.90 -19.25 -2.11
N PRO A 215 8.59 -19.52 -2.26
CA PRO A 215 7.70 -19.79 -1.12
C PRO A 215 8.11 -21.04 -0.33
N HIS A 216 8.80 -21.99 -0.97
CA HIS A 216 9.36 -23.19 -0.34
C HIS A 216 10.35 -22.88 0.79
N LEU A 217 10.89 -21.67 0.87
CA LEU A 217 11.62 -21.20 2.06
C LEU A 217 10.78 -21.38 3.35
N PHE A 218 9.49 -21.05 3.28
CA PHE A 218 8.57 -21.08 4.43
C PHE A 218 7.84 -22.41 4.58
N LEU A 219 7.66 -23.15 3.50
CA LEU A 219 6.85 -24.38 3.47
C LEU A 219 7.66 -25.67 3.62
N SER A 220 8.98 -25.64 3.41
CA SER A 220 9.84 -26.80 3.65
C SER A 220 10.02 -27.07 5.15
N ASP A 221 10.62 -28.21 5.49
CA ASP A 221 10.99 -28.58 6.87
C ASP A 221 9.79 -28.47 7.84
N ASP A 222 8.64 -29.02 7.45
CA ASP A 222 7.37 -28.95 8.20
C ASP A 222 6.98 -27.52 8.61
N ALA A 223 7.25 -26.55 7.72
CA ALA A 223 6.98 -25.13 7.89
C ALA A 223 7.67 -24.47 9.10
N GLU A 224 8.83 -24.98 9.54
CA GLU A 224 9.58 -24.49 10.72
C GLU A 224 9.77 -22.97 10.74
N ARG A 225 10.05 -22.35 9.58
CA ARG A 225 10.25 -20.90 9.48
C ARG A 225 8.97 -20.10 9.67
N LEU A 226 7.84 -20.62 9.19
CA LEU A 226 6.53 -20.00 9.39
C LEU A 226 6.14 -20.08 10.87
N GLU A 227 6.31 -21.25 11.49
CA GLU A 227 6.04 -21.44 12.93
C GLU A 227 6.97 -20.61 13.82
N TYR A 228 8.24 -20.44 13.41
CA TYR A 228 9.16 -19.52 14.07
C TYR A 228 8.60 -18.08 14.11
N LEU A 229 8.08 -17.57 12.99
CA LEU A 229 7.49 -16.21 12.94
C LEU A 229 6.25 -16.11 13.82
N LYS A 230 5.35 -17.10 13.77
CA LYS A 230 4.14 -17.14 14.61
C LYS A 230 4.51 -17.08 16.09
N ARG A 231 5.46 -17.91 16.53
CA ARG A 231 5.95 -17.91 17.91
C ARG A 231 6.57 -16.56 18.30
N LYS A 232 7.44 -15.99 17.46
CA LYS A 232 8.06 -14.69 17.74
C LYS A 232 7.07 -13.54 17.78
N ASN A 233 6.00 -13.59 16.98
CA ASN A 233 4.91 -12.63 17.09
C ASN A 233 4.22 -12.70 18.46
N LEU A 234 3.94 -13.91 18.97
CA LEU A 234 3.36 -14.08 20.31
C LEU A 234 4.29 -13.53 21.40
N GLU A 235 5.58 -13.87 21.37
CA GLU A 235 6.59 -13.35 22.32
C GLU A 235 6.69 -11.81 22.29
N LEU A 236 6.57 -11.19 21.11
CA LEU A 236 6.52 -9.74 20.96
C LEU A 236 5.22 -9.16 21.56
N GLN A 237 4.08 -9.78 21.29
CA GLN A 237 2.78 -9.33 21.76
C GLN A 237 2.65 -9.37 23.30
N GLU A 238 3.30 -10.32 23.96
CA GLU A 238 3.41 -10.38 25.42
C GLU A 238 4.10 -9.14 26.00
N ARG A 239 5.01 -8.53 25.24
CA ARG A 239 5.74 -7.30 25.58
C ARG A 239 5.09 -6.03 25.00
N GLY A 240 3.86 -6.13 24.48
CA GLY A 240 3.13 -5.00 23.88
C GLY A 240 3.68 -4.54 22.52
N LYS A 241 4.43 -5.41 21.82
CA LYS A 241 5.04 -5.17 20.51
C LYS A 241 4.33 -5.99 19.44
N ARG A 242 4.67 -5.79 18.17
CA ARG A 242 4.10 -6.55 17.05
C ARG A 242 5.13 -6.87 15.97
N MET A 243 4.86 -7.95 15.25
CA MET A 243 5.58 -8.33 14.04
C MET A 243 4.74 -8.03 12.80
N GLU A 244 5.40 -7.55 11.75
CA GLU A 244 4.84 -7.38 10.42
C GLU A 244 5.74 -8.01 9.36
N VAL A 245 5.16 -8.44 8.24
CA VAL A 245 5.92 -8.93 7.08
C VAL A 245 5.70 -8.00 5.89
N ALA A 246 6.80 -7.47 5.36
CA ALA A 246 6.84 -6.78 4.08
C ALA A 246 7.16 -7.78 2.98
N THR A 247 6.40 -7.78 1.90
CA THR A 247 6.74 -8.54 0.69
C THR A 247 6.48 -7.74 -0.58
N HIS A 248 6.98 -8.22 -1.72
CA HIS A 248 6.76 -7.56 -3.00
C HIS A 248 6.13 -8.52 -4.00
N PHE A 249 5.12 -8.02 -4.70
CA PHE A 249 4.57 -8.61 -5.91
C PHE A 249 4.44 -7.49 -6.95
N ILE A 250 4.78 -7.81 -8.19
CA ILE A 250 4.89 -6.89 -9.32
C ILE A 250 3.79 -7.18 -10.33
N HIS A 251 3.58 -8.46 -10.64
CA HIS A 251 2.62 -8.92 -11.64
C HIS A 251 1.71 -10.02 -11.04
N PRO A 252 0.42 -10.11 -11.42
CA PRO A 252 -0.48 -11.16 -10.91
C PRO A 252 0.02 -12.59 -11.15
N ASP A 253 0.85 -12.81 -12.17
CA ASP A 253 1.41 -14.13 -12.47
C ASP A 253 2.58 -14.56 -11.56
N GLU A 254 3.00 -13.70 -10.62
CA GLU A 254 3.86 -14.14 -9.51
C GLU A 254 3.06 -14.87 -8.42
N ILE A 255 1.74 -14.80 -8.45
CA ILE A 255 0.89 -15.45 -7.45
C ILE A 255 0.91 -16.96 -7.68
N SER A 256 1.08 -17.70 -6.58
CA SER A 256 0.97 -19.16 -6.55
C SER A 256 0.09 -19.62 -5.39
N PRO A 257 -0.43 -20.86 -5.43
CA PRO A 257 -1.14 -21.45 -4.29
C PRO A 257 -0.35 -21.34 -2.99
N GLN A 258 0.97 -21.56 -3.08
CA GLN A 258 1.90 -21.48 -1.96
C GLN A 258 2.01 -20.07 -1.41
N SER A 259 2.12 -19.05 -2.27
CA SER A 259 2.25 -17.66 -1.81
C SER A 259 1.00 -17.19 -1.09
N LEU A 260 -0.20 -17.48 -1.62
CA LEU A 260 -1.47 -17.13 -0.97
C LEU A 260 -1.64 -17.85 0.37
N MET A 261 -1.26 -19.13 0.45
CA MET A 261 -1.28 -19.90 1.70
C MET A 261 -0.41 -19.25 2.78
N ILE A 262 0.83 -18.90 2.46
CA ILE A 262 1.74 -18.25 3.42
C ILE A 262 1.15 -16.95 3.93
N ILE A 263 0.58 -16.12 3.04
CA ILE A 263 -0.05 -14.86 3.41
C ILE A 263 -1.22 -15.10 4.37
N SER A 264 -2.15 -16.00 4.02
CA SER A 264 -3.30 -16.31 4.87
C SER A 264 -2.91 -16.86 6.24
N GLU A 265 -1.89 -17.72 6.31
CA GLU A 265 -1.42 -18.29 7.57
C GLU A 265 -0.75 -17.26 8.49
N LEU A 266 0.01 -16.31 7.93
CA LEU A 266 0.58 -15.20 8.68
C LEU A 266 -0.52 -14.29 9.24
N VAL A 267 -1.49 -13.91 8.41
CA VAL A 267 -2.57 -12.98 8.79
C VAL A 267 -3.50 -13.61 9.84
N LYS A 268 -3.86 -14.89 9.71
CA LYS A 268 -4.61 -15.63 10.76
C LYS A 268 -3.90 -15.64 12.10
N SER A 269 -2.57 -15.56 12.10
CA SER A 269 -1.73 -15.59 13.30
C SER A 269 -1.46 -14.18 13.86
N GLY A 270 -2.19 -13.17 13.39
CA GLY A 270 -2.04 -11.77 13.80
C GLY A 270 -0.78 -11.09 13.27
N ILE A 271 -0.11 -11.65 12.25
CA ILE A 271 1.03 -11.02 11.57
C ILE A 271 0.52 -10.34 10.31
N ALA A 272 0.49 -9.02 10.30
CA ALA A 272 0.08 -8.27 9.11
C ALA A 272 1.11 -8.49 7.97
N VAL A 273 0.61 -8.88 6.80
CA VAL A 273 1.40 -8.95 5.57
C VAL A 273 1.03 -7.78 4.69
N TYR A 274 2.01 -6.98 4.30
CA TYR A 274 1.77 -5.87 3.37
C TYR A 274 2.68 -5.93 2.15
N VAL A 275 2.15 -5.42 1.04
CA VAL A 275 2.73 -5.58 -0.29
C VAL A 275 3.23 -4.24 -0.82
N GLN A 276 4.43 -4.25 -1.39
CA GLN A 276 4.99 -3.14 -2.14
C GLN A 276 5.24 -3.56 -3.59
N THR A 277 4.94 -2.65 -4.52
CA THR A 277 4.91 -2.93 -5.94
C THR A 277 5.71 -1.87 -6.69
N PRO A 278 6.98 -2.13 -7.02
CA PRO A 278 7.69 -1.39 -8.06
C PRO A 278 6.92 -1.34 -9.38
N PHE A 279 6.85 -0.16 -9.99
CA PHE A 279 6.20 0.06 -11.29
C PHE A 279 7.22 -0.09 -12.42
N LEU A 280 6.98 -1.03 -13.32
CA LEU A 280 7.89 -1.48 -14.37
C LEU A 280 7.21 -1.36 -15.73
N LYS A 281 7.88 -0.67 -16.66
CA LYS A 281 7.44 -0.55 -18.06
C LYS A 281 7.21 -1.90 -18.72
N ALA A 282 6.12 -2.02 -19.47
CA ALA A 282 5.69 -3.21 -20.20
C ALA A 282 5.59 -4.48 -19.33
N CYS A 283 5.13 -4.31 -18.08
CA CYS A 283 4.95 -5.42 -17.15
C CYS A 283 3.79 -5.17 -16.20
N ASN A 284 3.79 -4.05 -15.47
CA ASN A 284 2.67 -3.66 -14.61
C ASN A 284 2.35 -2.17 -14.73
N ASP A 285 2.67 -1.59 -15.89
CA ASP A 285 2.45 -0.19 -16.20
C ASP A 285 1.06 0.12 -16.76
N GLU A 286 0.14 -0.82 -16.63
CA GLU A 286 -1.27 -0.69 -17.00
C GLU A 286 -2.18 -1.04 -15.80
N GLY A 287 -3.41 -0.54 -15.84
CA GLY A 287 -4.38 -0.66 -14.75
C GLY A 287 -4.89 -2.10 -14.50
N PRO A 288 -5.40 -2.82 -15.51
CA PRO A 288 -6.05 -4.12 -15.33
C PRO A 288 -5.20 -5.19 -14.62
N GLU A 289 -3.91 -5.26 -14.91
CA GLU A 289 -2.98 -6.23 -14.33
C GLU A 289 -2.82 -6.00 -12.83
N LEU A 290 -2.71 -4.74 -12.42
CA LEU A 290 -2.63 -4.35 -11.02
C LEU A 290 -3.97 -4.55 -10.29
N VAL A 291 -5.11 -4.33 -10.96
CA VAL A 291 -6.43 -4.67 -10.40
C VAL A 291 -6.48 -6.16 -10.06
N ARG A 292 -6.09 -7.02 -10.99
CA ARG A 292 -6.04 -8.47 -10.78
C ARG A 292 -5.08 -8.85 -9.65
N LEU A 293 -3.88 -8.27 -9.63
CA LEU A 293 -2.85 -8.54 -8.62
C LEU A 293 -3.37 -8.22 -7.21
N PHE A 294 -3.87 -7.01 -7.01
CA PHE A 294 -4.27 -6.54 -5.68
C PHE A 294 -5.53 -7.23 -5.17
N SER A 295 -6.49 -7.55 -6.05
CA SER A 295 -7.69 -8.32 -5.67
C SER A 295 -7.33 -9.74 -5.17
N LEU A 296 -6.43 -10.44 -5.86
CA LEU A 296 -6.00 -11.79 -5.44
C LEU A 296 -5.24 -11.76 -4.10
N LEU A 297 -4.32 -10.81 -3.92
CA LEU A 297 -3.56 -10.65 -2.69
C LEU A 297 -4.45 -10.23 -1.51
N ARG A 298 -5.45 -9.38 -1.77
CA ARG A 298 -6.42 -8.98 -0.75
C ARG A 298 -7.17 -10.18 -0.20
N GLY A 299 -7.68 -11.04 -1.08
CA GLY A 299 -8.42 -12.24 -0.68
C GLY A 299 -7.60 -13.11 0.27
N ALA A 300 -6.30 -13.26 0.04
CA ALA A 300 -5.41 -14.00 0.94
C ALA A 300 -5.14 -13.31 2.29
N GLY A 301 -5.51 -12.04 2.46
CA GLY A 301 -5.36 -11.27 3.69
C GLY A 301 -4.30 -10.16 3.63
N ALA A 302 -3.66 -9.92 2.48
CA ALA A 302 -2.63 -8.88 2.38
C ALA A 302 -3.20 -7.44 2.44
N GLU A 303 -2.36 -6.50 2.86
CA GLU A 303 -2.58 -5.06 2.82
C GLU A 303 -1.71 -4.42 1.73
N LEU A 304 -2.30 -3.64 0.82
CA LEU A 304 -1.56 -3.08 -0.31
C LEU A 304 -1.00 -1.70 0.10
N HIS A 305 0.34 -1.59 0.13
CA HIS A 305 1.00 -0.48 0.80
C HIS A 305 1.46 0.60 -0.18
N TYR A 306 2.35 0.26 -1.12
CA TYR A 306 2.96 1.22 -2.04
C TYR A 306 2.98 0.69 -3.47
N LEU A 307 2.63 1.58 -4.40
CA LEU A 307 3.00 1.52 -5.81
C LEU A 307 4.14 2.52 -6.03
N TYR A 308 5.35 2.02 -6.26
CA TYR A 308 6.53 2.88 -6.41
C TYR A 308 6.67 3.33 -7.87
N ILE A 309 6.43 4.62 -8.12
CA ILE A 309 6.59 5.25 -9.43
C ILE A 309 7.74 6.26 -9.40
N PRO A 310 8.58 6.35 -10.43
CA PRO A 310 8.82 5.31 -11.43
C PRO A 310 9.68 4.19 -10.82
N CYS A 311 10.06 3.19 -11.64
CA CYS A 311 11.15 2.29 -11.29
C CYS A 311 12.42 3.08 -10.91
N SER A 312 13.20 2.60 -9.93
CA SER A 312 14.41 3.29 -9.49
C SER A 312 15.41 3.47 -10.66
N PRO A 313 15.94 4.70 -10.86
CA PRO A 313 16.86 5.01 -11.95
C PRO A 313 18.28 4.53 -11.62
N ILE A 314 18.51 3.23 -11.78
CA ILE A 314 19.80 2.56 -11.55
C ILE A 314 20.37 2.13 -12.89
N HIS A 315 21.70 2.06 -13.00
CA HIS A 315 22.36 1.50 -14.20
C HIS A 315 21.75 0.15 -14.60
N GLY A 316 21.47 0.01 -15.89
CA GLY A 316 20.82 -1.15 -16.48
C GLY A 316 19.33 -1.29 -16.18
N ASN A 317 18.66 -0.27 -15.63
CA ASN A 317 17.22 -0.27 -15.40
C ASN A 317 16.41 0.63 -16.36
N SER A 318 17.05 1.34 -17.29
CA SER A 318 16.36 2.26 -18.21
C SER A 318 15.22 1.60 -19.01
N ILE A 319 15.35 0.31 -19.30
CA ILE A 319 14.30 -0.52 -19.92
C ILE A 319 12.98 -0.55 -19.12
N TYR A 320 13.05 -0.40 -17.78
CA TYR A 320 11.90 -0.41 -16.89
C TYR A 320 11.27 0.97 -16.64
N TRP A 321 11.86 2.05 -17.16
CA TRP A 321 11.42 3.40 -16.81
C TRP A 321 10.13 3.78 -17.52
N THR A 322 9.23 4.39 -16.77
CA THR A 322 7.98 4.99 -17.24
C THR A 322 7.90 6.44 -16.77
N PRO A 323 7.27 7.35 -17.51
CA PRO A 323 7.01 8.69 -17.02
C PRO A 323 6.08 8.69 -15.79
N ILE A 324 6.19 9.72 -14.94
CA ILE A 324 5.32 9.91 -13.77
C ILE A 324 3.84 9.95 -14.17
N ALA A 325 3.51 10.66 -15.25
CA ALA A 325 2.14 10.77 -15.78
C ALA A 325 1.49 9.40 -16.00
N LYS A 326 2.25 8.41 -16.48
CA LYS A 326 1.74 7.04 -16.68
C LYS A 326 1.37 6.38 -15.35
N GLY A 327 2.24 6.52 -14.34
CA GLY A 327 1.98 6.00 -12.99
C GLY A 327 0.77 6.66 -12.31
N LEU A 328 0.57 7.97 -12.51
CA LEU A 328 -0.61 8.69 -12.01
C LEU A 328 -1.89 8.27 -12.75
N ALA A 329 -1.83 8.08 -14.07
CA ALA A 329 -2.96 7.59 -14.86
C ALA A 329 -3.40 6.18 -14.42
N VAL A 330 -2.44 5.29 -14.15
CA VAL A 330 -2.73 3.99 -13.53
C VAL A 330 -3.34 4.16 -12.14
N GLY A 331 -2.84 5.09 -11.32
CA GLY A 331 -3.45 5.43 -10.04
C GLY A 331 -4.94 5.83 -10.15
N ASN A 332 -5.30 6.59 -11.18
CA ASN A 332 -6.70 6.94 -11.47
C ASN A 332 -7.52 5.72 -11.87
N TYR A 333 -6.99 4.85 -12.73
CA TYR A 333 -7.66 3.60 -13.11
C TYR A 333 -7.91 2.71 -11.87
N LEU A 334 -6.90 2.55 -11.01
CA LEU A 334 -7.04 1.79 -9.77
C LEU A 334 -8.12 2.39 -8.86
N ARG A 335 -8.23 3.72 -8.77
CA ARG A 335 -9.30 4.36 -7.97
C ARG A 335 -10.69 4.05 -8.48
N ALA A 336 -10.89 3.88 -9.80
CA ALA A 336 -12.19 3.53 -10.36
C ALA A 336 -12.53 2.04 -10.26
N HIS A 337 -11.51 1.16 -10.25
CA HIS A 337 -11.69 -0.28 -10.45
C HIS A 337 -11.30 -1.15 -9.25
N LEU A 338 -10.90 -0.54 -8.14
CA LEU A 338 -10.57 -1.25 -6.91
C LEU A 338 -11.36 -0.71 -5.72
N SER A 339 -11.72 -1.63 -4.82
CA SER A 339 -12.19 -1.27 -3.50
C SER A 339 -11.15 -0.39 -2.77
N ASP A 340 -11.59 0.59 -1.98
CA ASP A 340 -10.70 1.55 -1.33
C ASP A 340 -9.61 0.92 -0.43
N ARG A 341 -9.92 -0.18 0.26
CA ARG A 341 -8.98 -0.91 1.12
C ARG A 341 -7.87 -1.61 0.34
N ILE A 342 -8.01 -1.74 -0.97
CA ILE A 342 -7.05 -2.44 -1.83
C ILE A 342 -6.29 -1.51 -2.78
N ILE A 343 -6.45 -0.20 -2.66
CA ILE A 343 -5.65 0.74 -3.44
C ILE A 343 -4.33 0.94 -2.69
N PRO A 344 -3.15 0.82 -3.34
CA PRO A 344 -1.84 1.17 -2.76
C PRO A 344 -1.57 2.68 -2.88
N ARG A 345 -0.70 3.24 -2.03
CA ARG A 345 -0.32 4.65 -2.16
C ARG A 345 0.62 4.82 -3.35
N VAL A 346 0.32 5.78 -4.22
CA VAL A 346 1.21 6.16 -5.33
C VAL A 346 2.35 6.98 -4.77
N ASN A 347 3.57 6.43 -4.85
CA ASN A 347 4.69 6.87 -4.03
C ASN A 347 6.00 6.93 -4.82
N SER A 348 6.89 7.86 -4.47
CA SER A 348 8.28 7.87 -4.94
C SER A 348 9.25 7.84 -3.77
N ALA A 349 10.32 7.05 -3.91
CA ALA A 349 11.45 7.08 -3.00
C ALA A 349 12.48 8.09 -3.52
N THR A 350 12.58 9.25 -2.86
CA THR A 350 13.63 10.23 -3.14
C THR A 350 14.89 9.90 -2.32
N PRO A 351 16.05 10.47 -2.66
CA PRO A 351 17.28 10.23 -1.91
C PRO A 351 17.22 10.58 -0.41
N ILE A 352 16.33 11.49 0.00
CA ILE A 352 16.18 11.93 1.39
C ILE A 352 14.95 11.36 2.10
N GLY A 353 14.15 10.53 1.41
CA GLY A 353 12.94 9.95 1.98
C GLY A 353 11.83 9.81 0.95
N LYS A 354 10.75 9.18 1.35
CA LYS A 354 9.66 8.86 0.43
C LYS A 354 8.60 9.97 0.44
N ILE A 355 8.01 10.27 -0.71
CA ILE A 355 6.87 11.20 -0.84
C ILE A 355 5.62 10.46 -1.30
N ASP A 356 4.45 10.95 -0.92
CA ASP A 356 3.16 10.53 -1.49
C ASP A 356 2.68 11.63 -2.44
N TRP A 357 2.39 11.28 -3.69
CA TRP A 357 2.10 12.24 -4.76
C TRP A 357 0.86 13.09 -4.46
N HIS A 358 0.96 14.39 -4.74
CA HIS A 358 -0.09 15.42 -4.61
C HIS A 358 -0.70 15.59 -3.21
N THR A 359 0.02 15.13 -2.19
CA THR A 359 -0.34 15.37 -0.78
C THR A 359 0.87 15.84 0.01
N SER A 360 1.91 15.01 0.11
CA SER A 360 3.15 15.33 0.82
C SER A 360 4.32 15.68 -0.11
N GLY A 361 4.20 15.44 -1.41
CA GLY A 361 5.16 15.89 -2.42
C GLY A 361 4.59 15.91 -3.84
N TRP A 362 5.25 16.66 -4.72
CA TRP A 362 4.86 16.85 -6.13
C TRP A 362 6.04 17.40 -6.95
N ALA A 363 5.94 17.36 -8.27
CA ALA A 363 6.91 17.97 -9.17
C ALA A 363 6.74 19.51 -9.15
N VAL A 364 7.83 20.23 -8.91
CA VAL A 364 7.84 21.70 -8.81
C VAL A 364 8.07 22.30 -10.19
N GLU A 365 9.23 22.01 -10.78
CA GLU A 365 9.66 22.51 -12.09
C GLU A 365 10.79 21.62 -12.66
N PRO A 366 11.08 21.70 -13.98
CA PRO A 366 12.26 21.06 -14.56
C PRO A 366 13.58 21.58 -13.96
N VAL A 367 14.63 20.76 -13.97
CA VAL A 367 15.99 21.25 -13.67
C VAL A 367 16.56 21.90 -14.92
N ALA A 368 17.02 23.16 -14.80
CA ALA A 368 17.61 23.89 -15.90
C ALA A 368 18.80 23.12 -16.51
N GLU A 369 18.83 23.04 -17.84
CA GLU A 369 19.90 22.38 -18.61
C GLU A 369 20.07 20.87 -18.30
N ASN A 370 19.06 20.22 -17.70
CA ASN A 370 19.08 18.79 -17.41
C ASN A 370 17.69 18.12 -17.46
N ASP A 371 17.30 17.65 -18.65
CA ASP A 371 15.99 17.05 -18.92
C ASP A 371 15.76 15.69 -18.22
N ASN A 372 16.80 15.10 -17.62
CA ASN A 372 16.66 13.85 -16.87
C ASN A 372 16.20 14.08 -15.42
N PHE A 373 16.23 15.31 -14.93
CA PHE A 373 15.91 15.65 -13.55
C PHE A 373 14.80 16.70 -13.46
N MET A 374 14.01 16.57 -12.40
CA MET A 374 13.04 17.58 -11.98
C MET A 374 13.28 17.95 -10.52
N TRP A 375 12.88 19.15 -10.14
CA TRP A 375 12.73 19.51 -8.74
C TRP A 375 11.45 18.86 -8.19
N ILE A 376 11.57 18.09 -7.11
CA ILE A 376 10.43 17.51 -6.41
C ILE A 376 10.35 18.08 -4.99
N ARG A 377 9.17 18.56 -4.60
CA ARG A 377 8.91 19.03 -3.24
C ARG A 377 8.79 17.83 -2.31
N THR A 378 9.51 17.84 -1.19
CA THR A 378 9.43 16.80 -0.15
C THR A 378 8.82 17.34 1.14
N PRO A 379 8.33 16.48 2.05
CA PRO A 379 7.79 16.94 3.33
C PRO A 379 8.88 17.25 4.37
N TYR A 380 10.16 17.05 4.03
CA TYR A 380 11.26 17.12 4.98
C TYR A 380 11.83 18.53 5.07
N THR A 381 12.39 18.85 6.24
CA THR A 381 13.08 20.12 6.51
C THR A 381 14.53 19.83 6.90
N PRO A 382 15.46 20.78 6.78
CA PRO A 382 16.82 20.59 7.26
C PRO A 382 16.89 20.25 8.76
N GLU A 383 16.05 20.88 9.58
CA GLU A 383 15.99 20.64 11.03
C GLU A 383 15.58 19.21 11.38
N TYR A 384 14.71 18.58 10.57
CA TYR A 384 14.30 17.18 10.77
C TYR A 384 15.53 16.25 10.79
N PHE A 385 16.46 16.43 9.85
CA PHE A 385 17.62 15.53 9.69
C PHE A 385 18.75 15.78 10.68
N LYS A 386 18.82 16.97 11.27
CA LYS A 386 19.95 17.47 12.09
C LYS A 386 20.37 16.52 13.22
N GLN A 387 19.45 15.73 13.78
CA GLN A 387 19.72 14.88 14.93
C GLN A 387 20.17 13.45 14.58
N PHE A 388 19.90 12.97 13.36
CA PHE A 388 20.11 11.55 13.02
C PHE A 388 20.82 11.31 11.68
N ALA A 389 20.75 12.24 10.74
CA ALA A 389 21.46 12.16 9.47
C ALA A 389 21.69 13.57 8.91
N PRO A 390 22.55 14.41 9.55
CA PRO A 390 22.74 15.79 9.13
C PRO A 390 23.03 15.89 7.63
N LEU A 391 22.18 16.62 6.90
CA LEU A 391 22.39 16.86 5.48
C LEU A 391 23.64 17.74 5.32
N SER A 392 24.53 17.36 4.41
CA SER A 392 25.68 18.20 4.07
C SER A 392 25.18 19.47 3.39
N SER A 393 25.57 20.64 3.92
CA SER A 393 25.25 21.96 3.35
C SER A 393 25.88 22.23 1.98
N LYS A 394 26.60 21.26 1.40
CA LYS A 394 27.30 21.35 0.10
C LYS A 394 26.60 20.61 -1.06
N MET A 395 25.36 20.14 -0.86
CA MET A 395 24.63 19.39 -1.88
C MET A 395 23.94 20.35 -2.87
N GLU A 396 24.43 20.43 -4.12
CA GLU A 396 23.83 21.24 -5.20
C GLU A 396 22.47 20.71 -5.68
N ASN A 397 22.11 19.50 -5.27
CA ASN A 397 20.88 18.82 -5.67
C ASN A 397 19.70 19.03 -4.69
N ILE A 398 19.84 19.91 -3.69
CA ILE A 398 18.76 20.28 -2.75
C ILE A 398 18.64 21.80 -2.62
N ARG A 399 17.42 22.29 -2.35
CA ARG A 399 17.16 23.68 -1.96
C ARG A 399 16.06 23.75 -0.91
N VAL A 400 16.12 24.76 -0.04
CA VAL A 400 15.05 25.04 0.93
C VAL A 400 14.07 26.01 0.27
N ASN A 401 12.81 25.61 0.14
CA ASN A 401 11.76 26.42 -0.45
C ASN A 401 11.15 27.41 0.56
N ALA A 402 10.24 28.27 0.12
CA ALA A 402 9.64 29.34 0.92
C ALA A 402 8.85 28.83 2.14
N GLU A 403 8.39 27.58 2.13
CA GLU A 403 7.71 26.94 3.26
C GLU A 403 8.69 26.32 4.28
N GLY A 404 10.00 26.35 3.99
CA GLY A 404 11.05 25.75 4.81
C GLY A 404 11.26 24.25 4.57
N THR A 405 10.55 23.66 3.61
CA THR A 405 10.76 22.26 3.18
C THR A 405 11.82 22.16 2.10
N ILE A 406 12.28 20.94 1.82
CA ILE A 406 13.35 20.67 0.87
C ILE A 406 12.75 20.28 -0.48
N ASP A 407 13.13 20.99 -1.53
CA ASP A 407 13.04 20.48 -2.90
C ASP A 407 14.35 19.75 -3.23
N ILE A 408 14.25 18.62 -3.93
CA ILE A 408 15.39 17.80 -4.30
C ILE A 408 15.35 17.44 -5.79
N HIS A 409 16.51 17.36 -6.44
CA HIS A 409 16.62 16.78 -7.78
C HIS A 409 16.16 15.31 -7.74
N PHE A 410 15.24 14.98 -8.62
CA PHE A 410 14.71 13.63 -8.78
C PHE A 410 14.82 13.22 -10.25
N MET A 411 15.53 12.10 -10.50
CA MET A 411 15.73 11.59 -11.85
C MET A 411 14.49 10.82 -12.31
N ALA A 412 13.69 11.43 -13.18
CA ALA A 412 12.50 10.82 -13.76
C ALA A 412 12.03 11.65 -14.96
N GLN A 413 11.24 11.03 -15.84
CA GLN A 413 10.51 11.74 -16.89
C GLN A 413 9.13 12.11 -16.37
N ILE A 414 8.69 13.36 -16.56
CA ILE A 414 7.37 13.79 -16.09
C ILE A 414 6.24 13.21 -16.96
N GLY A 415 6.39 13.26 -18.28
CA GLY A 415 5.43 12.77 -19.27
C GLY A 415 4.27 13.72 -19.58
N ASP A 416 3.95 14.64 -18.67
CA ASP A 416 2.93 15.69 -18.84
C ASP A 416 3.37 16.93 -18.06
N GLU A 417 3.59 18.04 -18.75
CA GLU A 417 4.07 19.28 -18.13
C GLU A 417 3.05 19.91 -17.17
N SER A 418 1.76 19.60 -17.30
CA SER A 418 0.73 20.11 -16.39
C SER A 418 0.87 19.58 -14.96
N LEU A 419 1.67 18.53 -14.75
CA LEU A 419 1.99 17.96 -13.45
C LEU A 419 3.04 18.76 -12.67
N PHE A 420 3.67 19.76 -13.27
CA PHE A 420 4.48 20.73 -12.54
C PHE A 420 3.57 21.72 -11.81
N LEU A 421 3.35 21.50 -10.52
CA LEU A 421 2.47 22.34 -9.71
C LEU A 421 3.14 23.65 -9.25
N GLY A 422 4.44 23.79 -9.46
CA GLY A 422 5.22 24.94 -9.00
C GLY A 422 5.46 24.95 -7.50
N ALA A 423 6.05 26.05 -7.03
CA ALA A 423 6.31 26.28 -5.62
C ALA A 423 5.00 26.65 -4.91
N ARG A 424 4.77 26.03 -3.75
CA ARG A 424 3.65 26.37 -2.89
C ARG A 424 3.95 27.68 -2.14
N PRO A 425 3.03 28.66 -2.13
CA PRO A 425 3.25 29.95 -1.48
C PRO A 425 3.30 29.81 0.05
N ALA A 426 3.88 30.83 0.69
CA ALA A 426 3.92 30.91 2.15
C ALA A 426 2.49 30.98 2.75
N LYS A 427 2.33 30.39 3.93
CA LYS A 427 1.05 30.35 4.63
C LYS A 427 0.49 31.76 4.82
N PRO A 428 -0.76 32.03 4.40
CA PRO A 428 -1.41 33.29 4.68
C PRO A 428 -1.47 33.56 6.19
N LYS A 429 -1.23 34.81 6.61
CA LYS A 429 -1.42 35.21 8.01
C LYS A 429 -2.91 35.17 8.33
N GLY A 430 -3.33 34.24 9.17
CA GLY A 430 -4.71 34.10 9.64
C GLY A 430 -4.77 33.92 11.15
N VAL A 431 -5.94 34.16 11.73
CA VAL A 431 -6.22 33.83 13.13
C VAL A 431 -6.49 32.33 13.19
N THR A 432 -5.69 31.59 13.95
CA THR A 432 -6.02 30.20 14.28
C THR A 432 -7.33 30.19 15.06
N PRO A 433 -8.42 29.61 14.53
CA PRO A 433 -9.69 29.62 15.24
C PRO A 433 -9.59 28.76 16.50
N GLN A 434 -10.38 29.12 17.52
CA GLN A 434 -10.43 28.37 18.77
C GLN A 434 -10.98 26.97 18.52
N THR A 435 -10.28 25.95 19.03
CA THR A 435 -10.69 24.54 19.00
C THR A 435 -11.99 24.33 19.79
N GLU A 436 -12.86 23.49 19.24
CA GLU A 436 -14.16 23.09 19.78
C GLU A 436 -14.08 21.66 20.36
N SER A 437 -14.96 21.33 21.31
CA SER A 437 -15.03 19.98 21.89
C SER A 437 -15.77 19.00 20.97
N THR A 438 -15.33 17.73 20.93
CA THR A 438 -16.02 16.64 20.23
C THR A 438 -17.41 16.37 20.80
N GLU A 439 -17.68 16.73 22.06
CA GLU A 439 -19.01 16.60 22.69
C GLU A 439 -20.10 17.34 21.91
N ARG A 440 -19.76 18.42 21.20
CA ARG A 440 -20.72 19.22 20.42
C ARG A 440 -21.25 18.49 19.19
N ILE A 441 -20.49 17.54 18.65
CA ILE A 441 -20.80 16.83 17.40
C ILE A 441 -21.16 15.37 17.63
N LEU A 442 -20.78 14.81 18.79
CA LEU A 442 -20.96 13.40 19.10
C LEU A 442 -22.42 12.91 18.93
N PRO A 443 -23.46 13.64 19.38
CA PRO A 443 -24.85 13.22 19.13
C PRO A 443 -25.20 13.13 17.64
N THR A 444 -24.60 13.95 16.79
CA THR A 444 -24.85 13.91 15.34
C THR A 444 -24.16 12.72 14.70
N ILE A 445 -22.95 12.37 15.17
CA ILE A 445 -22.20 11.20 14.71
C ILE A 445 -22.92 9.91 15.09
N LEU A 446 -23.34 9.77 16.36
CA LEU A 446 -24.01 8.57 16.86
C LEU A 446 -25.38 8.33 16.19
N ASN A 447 -26.08 9.38 15.76
CA ASN A 447 -27.35 9.26 15.03
C ASN A 447 -27.18 9.16 13.49
N GLY A 448 -25.94 9.26 13.00
CA GLY A 448 -25.63 9.43 11.58
C GLY A 448 -25.31 8.15 10.80
N GLU A 449 -25.33 6.97 11.45
CA GLU A 449 -25.04 5.69 10.79
C GLU A 449 -26.20 5.26 9.90
N LYS A 450 -26.13 5.68 8.64
CA LYS A 450 -26.99 5.21 7.55
C LYS A 450 -26.12 4.78 6.38
N ILE A 451 -26.72 3.99 5.49
CA ILE A 451 -26.08 3.71 4.20
C ILE A 451 -25.85 5.03 3.45
N ALA A 452 -24.73 5.12 2.75
CA ALA A 452 -24.43 6.25 1.88
C ALA A 452 -25.42 6.32 0.70
N PRO A 453 -25.61 7.50 0.08
CA PRO A 453 -26.34 7.61 -1.17
C PRO A 453 -25.71 6.72 -2.26
N SER A 454 -26.55 6.11 -3.10
CA SER A 454 -26.06 5.26 -4.18
C SER A 454 -25.69 6.06 -5.42
N ILE A 455 -24.61 5.66 -6.10
CA ILE A 455 -24.17 6.25 -7.38
C ILE A 455 -25.01 5.78 -8.57
N VAL A 456 -25.78 4.71 -8.44
CA VAL A 456 -26.72 4.19 -9.44
C VAL A 456 -27.97 3.67 -8.73
N ASP A 457 -29.10 3.60 -9.43
CA ASP A 457 -30.31 3.00 -8.86
C ASP A 457 -30.11 1.49 -8.64
N THR A 458 -30.28 1.04 -7.40
CA THR A 458 -30.24 -0.36 -6.99
C THR A 458 -31.63 -0.99 -6.92
N GLY A 459 -32.69 -0.19 -7.05
CA GLY A 459 -34.08 -0.62 -6.86
C GLY A 459 -34.48 -0.83 -5.40
N SER A 460 -33.62 -0.46 -4.43
CA SER A 460 -33.85 -0.71 -3.01
C SER A 460 -33.23 0.38 -2.12
N SER A 461 -33.93 0.73 -1.04
CA SER A 461 -33.46 1.70 -0.05
C SER A 461 -32.55 1.10 1.02
N THR A 462 -32.34 -0.21 1.02
CA THR A 462 -31.52 -0.93 2.01
C THR A 462 -30.17 -1.39 1.46
N ILE A 463 -29.86 -1.06 0.21
CA ILE A 463 -28.57 -1.28 -0.42
C ILE A 463 -28.19 -0.08 -1.30
N ALA A 464 -26.94 0.36 -1.21
CA ALA A 464 -26.37 1.41 -2.03
C ALA A 464 -25.11 0.91 -2.73
N ARG A 465 -25.09 0.98 -4.07
CA ARG A 465 -23.86 0.92 -4.85
C ARG A 465 -23.10 2.22 -4.66
N VAL A 466 -21.90 2.16 -4.08
CA VAL A 466 -21.07 3.34 -3.77
C VAL A 466 -19.78 3.40 -4.59
N HIS A 467 -19.46 2.32 -5.28
CA HIS A 467 -18.29 2.15 -6.15
C HIS A 467 -18.56 0.97 -7.10
N GLU A 468 -17.79 0.82 -8.18
CA GLU A 468 -17.88 -0.36 -9.05
C GLU A 468 -17.77 -1.65 -8.24
N THR A 469 -16.84 -1.73 -7.31
CA THR A 469 -16.58 -2.99 -6.57
C THR A 469 -17.25 -3.07 -5.20
N ARG A 470 -17.97 -2.03 -4.77
CA ARG A 470 -18.42 -1.89 -3.38
C ARG A 470 -19.88 -1.47 -3.25
N VAL A 471 -20.57 -2.13 -2.34
CA VAL A 471 -21.90 -1.77 -1.86
C VAL A 471 -21.90 -1.52 -0.35
N GLU A 472 -22.77 -0.63 0.11
CA GLU A 472 -23.21 -0.59 1.51
C GLU A 472 -24.59 -1.25 1.61
N ILE A 473 -24.81 -2.07 2.64
CA ILE A 473 -26.08 -2.77 2.87
C ILE A 473 -26.51 -2.61 4.33
N ASP A 474 -27.81 -2.38 4.56
CA ASP A 474 -28.38 -2.32 5.90
C ASP A 474 -28.60 -3.72 6.48
N ALA A 475 -28.47 -3.87 7.80
CA ALA A 475 -28.73 -5.14 8.50
C ALA A 475 -30.18 -5.65 8.34
N ASN A 476 -31.11 -4.79 7.91
CA ASN A 476 -32.50 -5.10 7.59
C ASN A 476 -32.75 -5.31 6.08
N CYS A 477 -31.70 -5.56 5.30
CA CYS A 477 -31.81 -5.81 3.87
C CYS A 477 -32.84 -6.88 3.50
N ILE A 478 -33.42 -6.74 2.31
CA ILE A 478 -34.36 -7.69 1.74
C ILE A 478 -33.61 -8.74 0.89
N ALA A 479 -34.28 -9.85 0.55
CA ALA A 479 -33.66 -10.90 -0.27
C ALA A 479 -33.15 -10.38 -1.62
N GLY A 480 -33.89 -9.45 -2.23
CA GLY A 480 -33.50 -8.81 -3.50
C GLY A 480 -32.17 -8.05 -3.43
N ASP A 481 -31.76 -7.56 -2.27
CA ASP A 481 -30.46 -6.89 -2.11
C ASP A 481 -29.30 -7.89 -2.21
N LEU A 482 -29.49 -9.11 -1.70
CA LEU A 482 -28.51 -10.19 -1.82
C LEU A 482 -28.49 -10.76 -3.25
N ASP A 483 -29.64 -10.81 -3.91
CA ASP A 483 -29.74 -11.16 -5.33
C ASP A 483 -28.97 -10.14 -6.19
N TYR A 484 -29.14 -8.84 -5.93
CA TYR A 484 -28.38 -7.78 -6.60
C TYR A 484 -26.86 -7.98 -6.47
N ILE A 485 -26.38 -8.38 -5.29
CA ILE A 485 -24.95 -8.66 -5.08
C ILE A 485 -24.50 -9.92 -5.82
N ARG A 486 -25.30 -10.99 -5.78
CA ARG A 486 -25.00 -12.25 -6.46
C ARG A 486 -24.90 -12.07 -7.98
N ASP A 487 -25.79 -11.26 -8.55
CA ASP A 487 -25.98 -11.16 -9.99
C ASP A 487 -24.98 -10.19 -10.67
N ASP A 488 -24.14 -9.48 -9.90
CA ASP A 488 -23.07 -8.60 -10.40
C ASP A 488 -21.69 -8.99 -9.84
N GLU A 489 -20.91 -9.72 -10.66
CA GLU A 489 -19.59 -10.23 -10.30
C GLU A 489 -18.54 -9.16 -9.97
N ARG A 490 -18.81 -7.88 -10.31
CA ARG A 490 -17.90 -6.77 -9.98
C ARG A 490 -17.91 -6.46 -8.49
N ILE A 491 -18.99 -6.78 -7.76
CA ILE A 491 -19.11 -6.49 -6.33
C ILE A 491 -18.25 -7.48 -5.53
N THR A 492 -17.08 -7.02 -5.11
CA THR A 492 -16.16 -7.85 -4.33
C THR A 492 -16.17 -7.54 -2.83
N ASP A 493 -16.78 -6.41 -2.45
CA ASP A 493 -16.64 -5.82 -1.12
C ASP A 493 -17.98 -5.25 -0.62
N VAL A 494 -18.40 -5.68 0.57
CA VAL A 494 -19.70 -5.33 1.14
C VAL A 494 -19.50 -4.71 2.53
N VAL A 495 -19.95 -3.47 2.70
CA VAL A 495 -19.98 -2.80 4.01
C VAL A 495 -21.38 -2.97 4.60
N ILE A 496 -21.48 -3.58 5.78
CA ILE A 496 -22.75 -3.74 6.49
C ILE A 496 -22.87 -2.66 7.56
N VAL A 497 -24.02 -1.98 7.56
CA VAL A 497 -24.41 -0.92 8.49
C VAL A 497 -25.68 -1.36 9.24
N SER A 498 -25.94 -0.79 10.42
CA SER A 498 -27.10 -1.10 11.24
C SER A 498 -27.50 0.13 12.02
N GLU A 499 -28.80 0.47 12.07
CA GLU A 499 -29.30 1.61 12.85
C GLU A 499 -28.98 1.52 14.36
N ILE A 500 -28.77 0.30 14.87
CA ILE A 500 -28.48 0.04 16.29
C ILE A 500 -27.05 -0.49 16.52
N ASP A 501 -26.14 -0.27 15.57
CA ASP A 501 -24.81 -0.89 15.50
C ASP A 501 -24.86 -2.38 15.07
N VAL A 502 -23.83 -2.81 14.33
CA VAL A 502 -23.70 -4.17 13.79
C VAL A 502 -23.48 -5.23 14.88
N ILE A 503 -22.93 -4.85 16.03
CA ILE A 503 -22.68 -5.75 17.16
C ILE A 503 -24.00 -6.15 17.84
N ASP A 504 -24.97 -5.24 17.91
CA ASP A 504 -26.29 -5.56 18.47
C ASP A 504 -27.17 -6.33 17.47
N SER A 505 -26.87 -6.21 16.17
CA SER A 505 -27.54 -6.92 15.07
C SER A 505 -26.86 -8.26 14.69
N LEU A 506 -25.94 -8.79 15.50
CA LEU A 506 -25.02 -9.87 15.11
C LEU A 506 -25.70 -11.13 14.56
N PHE A 507 -26.91 -11.48 15.01
CA PHE A 507 -27.68 -12.60 14.46
C PHE A 507 -28.05 -12.39 12.99
N ARG A 508 -28.53 -11.19 12.63
CA ARG A 508 -28.89 -10.82 11.26
C ARG A 508 -27.63 -10.70 10.40
N ILE A 509 -26.61 -10.00 10.91
CA ILE A 509 -25.29 -9.87 10.27
C ILE A 509 -24.69 -11.24 9.93
N SER A 510 -24.78 -12.21 10.86
CA SER A 510 -24.30 -13.57 10.63
C SER A 510 -25.01 -14.29 9.49
N LYS A 511 -26.30 -14.00 9.24
CA LYS A 511 -27.04 -14.57 8.11
C LYS A 511 -26.60 -13.93 6.80
N ILE A 512 -26.46 -12.61 6.79
CA ILE A 512 -25.99 -11.84 5.63
C ILE A 512 -24.60 -12.34 5.21
N ILE A 513 -23.62 -12.38 6.11
CA ILE A 513 -22.26 -12.83 5.79
C ILE A 513 -22.24 -14.26 5.26
N LYS A 514 -23.08 -15.15 5.80
CA LYS A 514 -23.16 -16.53 5.30
C LYS A 514 -23.67 -16.59 3.88
N ALA A 515 -24.73 -15.85 3.56
CA ALA A 515 -25.27 -15.77 2.20
C ALA A 515 -24.25 -15.14 1.24
N LEU A 516 -23.59 -14.05 1.64
CA LEU A 516 -22.52 -13.45 0.86
C LEU A 516 -21.35 -14.41 0.62
N GLY A 517 -21.02 -15.26 1.59
CA GLY A 517 -19.97 -16.26 1.46
C GLY A 517 -20.28 -17.43 0.52
N GLU A 518 -21.48 -17.48 -0.07
CA GLU A 518 -21.83 -18.41 -1.16
C GLU A 518 -21.43 -17.84 -2.53
N ASN A 519 -21.10 -16.54 -2.59
CA ASN A 519 -20.73 -15.80 -3.79
C ASN A 519 -19.19 -15.72 -3.91
N PRO A 520 -18.53 -16.45 -4.83
CA PRO A 520 -17.06 -16.50 -4.89
C PRO A 520 -16.37 -15.16 -5.20
N HIS A 521 -17.08 -14.23 -5.84
CA HIS A 521 -16.57 -12.89 -6.15
C HIS A 521 -16.53 -11.96 -4.93
N VAL A 522 -17.41 -12.19 -3.94
CA VAL A 522 -17.41 -11.42 -2.69
C VAL A 522 -16.31 -11.92 -1.78
N ASN A 523 -15.21 -11.17 -1.71
CA ASN A 523 -14.02 -11.55 -0.95
C ASN A 523 -13.78 -10.71 0.31
N ALA A 524 -14.56 -9.66 0.53
CA ALA A 524 -14.50 -8.82 1.72
C ALA A 524 -15.89 -8.45 2.25
N VAL A 525 -16.04 -8.48 3.57
CA VAL A 525 -17.17 -7.92 4.30
C VAL A 525 -16.66 -7.06 5.44
N ARG A 526 -17.25 -5.88 5.60
CA ARG A 526 -16.84 -4.90 6.62
C ARG A 526 -18.02 -4.55 7.49
N LEU A 527 -17.77 -4.44 8.79
CA LEU A 527 -18.80 -4.11 9.76
C LEU A 527 -18.50 -2.72 10.33
N ARG A 528 -19.39 -1.76 10.08
CA ARG A 528 -19.29 -0.42 10.66
C ARG A 528 -19.84 -0.44 12.09
N SER A 529 -19.01 -0.06 13.05
CA SER A 529 -19.35 -0.11 14.48
C SER A 529 -18.74 1.06 15.24
N LEU A 530 -19.58 2.00 15.65
CA LEU A 530 -19.20 3.04 16.61
C LEU A 530 -19.16 2.51 18.05
N LYS A 531 -19.76 1.34 18.33
CA LYS A 531 -19.53 0.65 19.60
C LYS A 531 -18.07 0.27 19.80
N PHE A 532 -17.31 0.08 18.73
CA PHE A 532 -15.87 -0.12 18.85
C PHE A 532 -15.18 1.08 19.54
N ASN A 533 -15.63 2.30 19.25
CA ASN A 533 -15.10 3.55 19.80
C ASN A 533 -15.57 3.81 21.23
N TYR A 534 -16.89 3.71 21.44
CA TYR A 534 -17.55 4.28 22.62
C TYR A 534 -18.05 3.22 23.61
N GLU A 535 -18.22 1.97 23.18
CA GLU A 535 -18.67 0.85 24.01
C GLU A 535 -17.82 -0.41 23.77
N PRO A 536 -16.47 -0.35 23.84
CA PRO A 536 -15.59 -1.46 23.45
C PRO A 536 -15.83 -2.74 24.27
N LEU A 537 -16.46 -2.65 25.44
CA LEU A 537 -16.84 -3.79 26.28
C LEU A 537 -17.94 -4.67 25.65
N SER A 538 -18.70 -4.14 24.68
CA SER A 538 -19.71 -4.88 23.91
C SER A 538 -19.08 -6.00 23.05
N TYR A 539 -17.80 -5.88 22.73
CA TYR A 539 -17.01 -6.94 22.10
C TYR A 539 -16.58 -8.00 23.13
N THR A 540 -17.56 -8.71 23.67
CA THR A 540 -17.31 -9.84 24.58
C THR A 540 -16.52 -10.95 23.87
N PRO A 541 -15.85 -11.87 24.61
CA PRO A 541 -15.19 -13.02 24.00
C PRO A 541 -16.10 -13.84 23.06
N VAL A 542 -17.38 -13.98 23.40
CA VAL A 542 -18.38 -14.68 22.58
C VAL A 542 -18.63 -13.94 21.26
N VAL A 543 -18.73 -12.62 21.29
CA VAL A 543 -18.86 -11.79 20.08
C VAL A 543 -17.62 -11.93 19.20
N ILE A 544 -16.42 -11.85 19.79
CA ILE A 544 -15.15 -11.98 19.05
C ILE A 544 -15.04 -13.36 18.39
N ASP A 545 -15.32 -14.44 19.12
CA ASP A 545 -15.29 -15.79 18.55
C ASP A 545 -16.38 -15.99 17.49
N LYS A 546 -17.54 -15.34 17.65
CA LYS A 546 -18.58 -15.34 16.63
C LYS A 546 -18.12 -14.65 15.35
N LEU A 547 -17.53 -13.46 15.44
CA LEU A 547 -16.95 -12.75 14.29
C LEU A 547 -15.82 -13.58 13.64
N ALA A 548 -14.94 -14.18 14.45
CA ALA A 548 -13.88 -15.06 13.96
C ALA A 548 -14.42 -16.25 13.16
N SER A 549 -15.56 -16.82 13.58
CA SER A 549 -16.20 -17.92 12.84
C SER A 549 -16.77 -17.52 11.46
N LEU A 550 -16.94 -16.22 11.23
CA LEU A 550 -17.45 -15.65 9.97
C LEU A 550 -16.29 -15.23 9.05
N ASN A 551 -15.08 -15.04 9.57
CA ASN A 551 -13.89 -14.72 8.80
C ASN A 551 -13.31 -15.98 8.14
N LYS A 552 -13.14 -15.97 6.82
CA LYS A 552 -12.60 -17.09 6.03
C LYS A 552 -11.37 -16.64 5.24
N LEU A 553 -10.21 -16.65 5.89
CA LEU A 553 -8.93 -16.42 5.21
C LEU A 553 -8.40 -17.73 4.61
N THR A 554 -8.82 -18.05 3.40
CA THR A 554 -8.43 -19.29 2.71
C THR A 554 -7.89 -18.98 1.32
N MET A 555 -7.08 -19.89 0.79
CA MET A 555 -6.59 -19.79 -0.59
C MET A 555 -7.74 -19.90 -1.61
N VAL A 556 -8.80 -20.63 -1.26
CA VAL A 556 -9.97 -20.89 -2.11
C VAL A 556 -11.17 -20.18 -1.51
N ASN A 557 -11.84 -19.34 -2.29
CA ASN A 557 -13.02 -18.55 -1.91
C ASN A 557 -12.85 -17.81 -0.57
N PRO A 558 -11.83 -16.94 -0.45
CA PRO A 558 -11.65 -16.16 0.76
C PRO A 558 -12.84 -15.22 0.98
N LEU A 559 -13.20 -15.02 2.25
CA LEU A 559 -14.08 -13.94 2.70
C LEU A 559 -13.45 -13.30 3.92
N ARG A 560 -12.86 -12.14 3.73
CA ARG A 560 -12.21 -11.38 4.78
C ARG A 560 -13.23 -10.55 5.54
N LEU A 561 -13.23 -10.66 6.86
CA LEU A 561 -14.04 -9.82 7.74
C LEU A 561 -13.18 -8.70 8.34
N GLU A 562 -13.71 -7.47 8.34
CA GLU A 562 -13.07 -6.30 8.96
C GLU A 562 -14.05 -5.48 9.79
N ILE A 563 -13.50 -4.67 10.72
CA ILE A 563 -14.25 -3.70 11.51
C ILE A 563 -13.86 -2.28 11.08
N GLU A 564 -14.85 -1.49 10.69
CA GLU A 564 -14.74 -0.07 10.42
C GLU A 564 -15.13 0.74 11.66
N THR A 565 -14.28 1.67 12.06
CA THR A 565 -14.44 2.56 13.23
C THR A 565 -14.17 4.03 12.85
N GLN A 566 -14.56 4.98 13.70
CA GLN A 566 -14.41 6.43 13.47
C GLN A 566 -13.96 7.18 14.74
N PHE A 567 -12.66 7.17 15.00
CA PHE A 567 -12.01 8.01 16.01
C PHE A 567 -11.76 9.41 15.43
N LEU A 568 -12.12 10.44 16.19
CA LEU A 568 -12.01 11.84 15.78
C LEU A 568 -10.71 12.49 16.25
N VAL A 569 -10.28 12.13 17.46
CA VAL A 569 -9.13 12.70 18.15
C VAL A 569 -8.38 11.61 18.93
N ALA A 570 -7.10 11.86 19.23
CA ALA A 570 -6.26 10.88 19.92
C ALA A 570 -6.74 10.54 21.35
N ASP A 571 -7.43 11.45 22.02
CA ASP A 571 -7.86 11.29 23.41
C ASP A 571 -8.98 10.26 23.58
N GLU A 572 -9.63 9.87 22.49
CA GLU A 572 -10.63 8.80 22.50
C GLU A 572 -10.01 7.40 22.66
N PHE A 573 -8.70 7.23 22.44
CA PHE A 573 -8.05 5.93 22.59
C PHE A 573 -7.86 5.53 24.05
N GLN A 574 -8.38 4.35 24.40
CA GLN A 574 -8.23 3.74 25.72
C GLN A 574 -7.40 2.46 25.63
N SER A 575 -6.85 2.00 26.76
CA SER A 575 -6.09 0.74 26.84
C SER A 575 -6.93 -0.47 26.40
N GLY A 576 -8.26 -0.40 26.59
CA GLY A 576 -9.23 -1.38 26.11
C GLY A 576 -9.17 -1.57 24.59
N HIS A 577 -8.99 -0.50 23.81
CA HIS A 577 -8.92 -0.58 22.34
C HIS A 577 -7.69 -1.39 21.89
N THR A 578 -6.51 -1.14 22.46
CA THR A 578 -5.30 -1.91 22.12
C THR A 578 -5.48 -3.41 22.38
N ARG A 579 -6.10 -3.77 23.52
CA ARG A 579 -6.38 -5.17 23.84
C ARG A 579 -7.37 -5.78 22.85
N LEU A 580 -8.48 -5.09 22.58
CA LEU A 580 -9.54 -5.56 21.70
C LEU A 580 -9.03 -5.76 20.27
N THR A 581 -8.33 -4.76 19.71
CA THR A 581 -7.74 -4.84 18.38
C THR A 581 -6.76 -6.01 18.27
N ARG A 582 -5.93 -6.24 19.29
CA ARG A 582 -5.03 -7.42 19.30
C ARG A 582 -5.80 -8.73 19.26
N LEU A 583 -6.91 -8.86 20.00
CA LEU A 583 -7.74 -10.06 19.98
C LEU A 583 -8.37 -10.31 18.61
N LEU A 584 -8.87 -9.26 17.95
CA LEU A 584 -9.42 -9.35 16.60
C LEU A 584 -8.35 -9.66 15.55
N ASN A 585 -7.20 -8.98 15.60
CA ASN A 585 -6.07 -9.22 14.70
C ASN A 585 -5.55 -10.66 14.82
N ASN A 586 -5.52 -11.23 16.03
CA ASN A 586 -5.16 -12.64 16.26
C ASN A 586 -6.22 -13.65 15.76
N LYS A 587 -7.34 -13.17 15.21
CA LYS A 587 -8.33 -13.94 14.45
C LYS A 587 -8.36 -13.55 12.97
N GLY A 588 -7.35 -12.80 12.51
CA GLY A 588 -7.26 -12.26 11.15
C GLY A 588 -8.30 -11.19 10.82
N ILE A 589 -8.93 -10.56 11.82
CA ILE A 589 -9.92 -9.49 11.63
C ILE A 589 -9.21 -8.16 11.85
N THR A 590 -9.06 -7.39 10.78
CA THR A 590 -8.44 -6.06 10.84
C THR A 590 -9.45 -5.03 11.32
N VAL A 591 -8.99 -4.16 12.20
CA VAL A 591 -9.71 -2.94 12.59
C VAL A 591 -9.09 -1.75 11.87
N TYR A 592 -9.89 -0.95 11.18
CA TYR A 592 -9.42 0.25 10.51
C TYR A 592 -10.29 1.46 10.81
N ASN A 593 -9.67 2.62 10.79
CA ASN A 593 -10.26 3.89 11.18
C ASN A 593 -10.45 4.82 9.98
N ASN A 594 -11.65 5.38 9.89
CA ASN A 594 -12.05 6.40 8.92
C ASN A 594 -12.45 7.67 9.69
N THR A 595 -11.71 8.77 9.52
CA THR A 595 -11.94 10.01 10.27
C THR A 595 -12.46 11.12 9.37
N PRO A 596 -13.56 11.81 9.71
CA PRO A 596 -13.91 13.09 9.10
C PRO A 596 -12.96 14.19 9.60
N LEU A 597 -12.42 14.98 8.68
CA LEU A 597 -11.72 16.22 8.99
C LEU A 597 -12.77 17.32 9.25
N LEU A 598 -12.85 17.76 10.50
CA LEU A 598 -13.87 18.68 10.98
C LEU A 598 -13.22 19.97 11.44
N GLY A 599 -13.65 21.09 10.84
CA GLY A 599 -13.07 22.39 11.12
C GLY A 599 -13.19 22.75 12.60
N ARG A 600 -12.10 23.26 13.18
CA ARG A 600 -11.98 23.59 14.62
C ARG A 600 -12.07 22.40 15.57
N ILE A 601 -12.17 21.16 15.10
CA ILE A 601 -12.19 19.96 15.96
C ILE A 601 -10.84 19.24 15.86
N ASN A 602 -10.47 18.80 14.66
CA ASN A 602 -9.28 17.98 14.42
C ASN A 602 -8.49 18.39 13.17
N ASP A 603 -8.78 19.56 12.59
CA ASP A 603 -8.18 20.12 11.37
C ASP A 603 -6.76 20.67 11.55
N SER A 604 -6.02 20.17 12.52
CA SER A 604 -4.63 20.54 12.77
C SER A 604 -3.65 19.42 12.45
N ALA A 605 -2.46 19.79 11.96
CA ALA A 605 -1.40 18.83 11.66
C ALA A 605 -0.99 18.00 12.89
N ASP A 606 -0.92 18.61 14.07
CA ASP A 606 -0.61 17.91 15.33
C ASP A 606 -1.74 16.99 15.78
N GLY A 607 -3.00 17.45 15.68
CA GLY A 607 -4.17 16.64 16.05
C GLY A 607 -4.23 15.35 15.23
N ILE A 608 -4.09 15.45 13.91
CA ILE A 608 -4.10 14.26 13.04
C ILE A 608 -2.83 13.41 13.22
N HIS A 609 -1.67 14.02 13.46
CA HIS A 609 -0.45 13.24 13.75
C HIS A 609 -0.61 12.41 15.03
N HIS A 610 -1.16 12.99 16.11
CA HIS A 610 -1.43 12.26 17.35
C HIS A 610 -2.52 11.19 17.16
N LEU A 611 -3.57 11.47 16.40
CA LEU A 611 -4.60 10.49 16.04
C LEU A 611 -3.99 9.30 15.28
N ALA A 612 -3.15 9.56 14.29
CA ALA A 612 -2.46 8.55 13.50
C ALA A 612 -1.56 7.67 14.38
N TYR A 613 -0.78 8.29 15.28
CA TYR A 613 0.03 7.58 16.26
C TYR A 613 -0.84 6.75 17.24
N GLY A 614 -1.98 7.29 17.67
CA GLY A 614 -2.96 6.60 18.52
C GLY A 614 -3.51 5.33 17.87
N CYS A 615 -3.97 5.43 16.61
CA CYS A 615 -4.36 4.29 15.78
C CYS A 615 -3.24 3.24 15.74
N ARG A 616 -2.02 3.66 15.40
CA ARG A 616 -0.86 2.79 15.29
C ARG A 616 -0.52 2.09 16.60
N LYS A 617 -0.57 2.79 17.72
CA LYS A 617 -0.34 2.23 19.06
C LYS A 617 -1.42 1.22 19.44
N ALA A 618 -2.68 1.48 19.08
CA ALA A 618 -3.81 0.58 19.30
C ALA A 618 -3.84 -0.62 18.33
N GLY A 619 -2.99 -0.64 17.30
CA GLY A 619 -2.99 -1.67 16.26
C GLY A 619 -4.11 -1.52 15.22
N ILE A 620 -4.69 -0.32 15.14
CA ILE A 620 -5.74 0.07 14.21
C ILE A 620 -5.09 0.70 12.97
N GLU A 621 -5.54 0.30 11.79
CA GLU A 621 -5.08 0.89 10.53
C GLU A 621 -5.76 2.24 10.29
N PHE A 622 -4.99 3.33 10.23
CA PHE A 622 -5.58 4.63 9.88
C PHE A 622 -5.77 4.70 8.37
N HIS A 623 -6.98 4.42 7.90
CA HIS A 623 -7.25 4.19 6.49
C HIS A 623 -7.54 5.51 5.76
N HIS A 624 -8.66 6.16 6.08
CA HIS A 624 -9.07 7.41 5.44
C HIS A 624 -9.13 8.58 6.43
N LEU A 625 -8.66 9.73 5.97
CA LEU A 625 -9.04 11.04 6.46
C LEU A 625 -9.93 11.69 5.39
N TYR A 626 -11.23 11.71 5.62
CA TYR A 626 -12.18 12.36 4.72
C TYR A 626 -12.04 13.86 4.85
N VAL A 627 -11.57 14.52 3.80
CA VAL A 627 -11.41 15.97 3.70
C VAL A 627 -12.77 16.65 3.55
N ALA A 628 -13.72 16.02 2.83
CA ALA A 628 -15.09 16.51 2.68
C ALA A 628 -16.07 15.42 2.24
N GLY A 629 -17.37 15.74 2.31
CA GLY A 629 -18.46 14.99 1.70
C GLY A 629 -19.13 13.94 2.59
N LEU A 630 -18.69 13.76 3.84
CA LEU A 630 -19.44 12.96 4.83
C LEU A 630 -20.62 13.77 5.40
N PRO A 631 -21.72 13.13 5.85
CA PRO A 631 -22.93 13.86 6.26
C PRO A 631 -22.67 14.81 7.44
N ILE A 632 -21.79 14.42 8.36
CA ILE A 632 -21.35 15.27 9.48
C ILE A 632 -20.57 16.50 8.98
N GLN A 633 -19.78 16.36 7.91
CA GLN A 633 -19.02 17.47 7.31
C GLN A 633 -19.97 18.44 6.60
N ASP A 634 -20.98 17.93 5.89
CA ASP A 634 -21.99 18.78 5.21
C ASP A 634 -22.83 19.58 6.21
N HIS A 635 -22.99 19.09 7.45
CA HIS A 635 -23.64 19.82 8.53
C HIS A 635 -22.71 20.81 9.25
N TRP A 636 -21.46 20.42 9.55
CA TRP A 636 -20.56 21.16 10.43
C TRP A 636 -19.64 22.13 9.69
N ASN A 637 -18.99 21.68 8.61
CA ASN A 637 -17.92 22.43 7.94
C ASN A 637 -18.41 23.67 7.19
N PRO A 638 -19.65 23.79 6.68
CA PRO A 638 -20.12 25.07 6.11
C PRO A 638 -20.09 26.25 7.11
N LYS A 639 -20.12 25.96 8.42
CA LYS A 639 -20.00 26.98 9.48
C LYS A 639 -18.59 27.07 10.06
N ASN A 640 -17.76 26.07 9.80
CA ASN A 640 -16.41 25.91 10.31
C ASN A 640 -15.54 25.31 9.18
N PRO A 641 -15.25 26.09 8.12
CA PRO A 641 -14.64 25.52 6.92
C PRO A 641 -13.20 25.07 7.19
N VAL A 642 -12.81 23.97 6.55
CA VAL A 642 -11.43 23.45 6.60
C VAL A 642 -10.63 24.11 5.48
N ALA A 643 -9.51 24.76 5.83
CA ALA A 643 -8.63 25.34 4.82
C ALA A 643 -7.85 24.24 4.08
N LEU A 644 -7.84 24.29 2.75
CA LEU A 644 -7.07 23.34 1.94
C LEU A 644 -5.57 23.41 2.23
N TYR A 645 -5.08 24.60 2.60
CA TYR A 645 -3.71 24.78 3.06
C TYR A 645 -3.37 23.88 4.26
N ASP A 646 -4.29 23.72 5.21
CA ASP A 646 -4.07 22.89 6.39
C ASP A 646 -4.09 21.39 6.06
N VAL A 647 -4.83 20.97 5.02
CA VAL A 647 -4.83 19.58 4.55
C VAL A 647 -3.43 19.15 4.09
N VAL A 648 -2.73 20.01 3.34
CA VAL A 648 -1.34 19.73 2.90
C VAL A 648 -0.35 19.82 4.07
N ASP A 649 -0.57 20.71 5.04
CA ASP A 649 0.25 20.79 6.26
C ASP A 649 0.10 19.51 7.10
N ILE A 650 -1.13 19.00 7.25
CA ILE A 650 -1.45 17.70 7.87
C ILE A 650 -0.69 16.58 7.14
N ALA A 651 -0.84 16.49 5.81
CA ALA A 651 -0.18 15.46 5.01
C ALA A 651 1.35 15.50 5.13
N THR A 652 1.91 16.70 5.13
CA THR A 652 3.35 16.94 5.30
C THR A 652 3.83 16.47 6.67
N ARG A 653 3.14 16.85 7.75
CA ARG A 653 3.50 16.47 9.14
C ARG A 653 3.43 14.97 9.35
N VAL A 654 2.28 14.36 9.04
CA VAL A 654 2.05 12.91 9.22
C VAL A 654 3.07 12.10 8.44
N ARG A 655 3.39 12.51 7.21
CA ARG A 655 4.40 11.81 6.39
C ARG A 655 5.81 11.93 6.94
N ARG A 656 6.21 13.13 7.37
CA ARG A 656 7.57 13.41 7.86
C ARG A 656 7.86 12.65 9.15
N GLU A 657 6.92 12.69 10.09
CA GLU A 657 7.16 12.28 11.48
C GLU A 657 6.55 10.92 11.81
N GLY A 658 5.51 10.51 11.08
CA GLY A 658 4.86 9.23 11.27
C GLY A 658 5.56 8.05 10.60
N SER A 659 5.09 6.84 10.91
CA SER A 659 5.36 5.63 10.15
C SER A 659 4.68 5.69 8.78
N GLY A 660 5.21 4.98 7.79
CA GLY A 660 4.50 4.77 6.51
C GLY A 660 3.11 4.12 6.69
N ARG A 661 2.89 3.40 7.81
CA ARG A 661 1.60 2.81 8.19
C ARG A 661 0.64 3.77 8.92
N GLU A 662 1.11 4.95 9.30
CA GLU A 662 0.31 5.99 9.97
C GLU A 662 -0.28 7.01 9.00
N VAL A 663 0.26 7.10 7.78
CA VAL A 663 -0.27 8.00 6.77
C VAL A 663 -1.69 7.54 6.41
N PRO A 664 -2.74 8.38 6.43
CA PRO A 664 -4.05 8.02 5.86
C PRO A 664 -4.09 8.33 4.36
N ARG A 665 -5.16 7.93 3.67
CA ARG A 665 -5.53 8.58 2.40
C ARG A 665 -6.39 9.79 2.69
N TYR A 666 -6.19 10.85 1.91
CA TYR A 666 -6.97 12.07 2.00
C TYR A 666 -8.09 11.97 0.97
N ILE A 667 -9.34 11.77 1.41
CA ILE A 667 -10.45 11.41 0.53
C ILE A 667 -11.48 12.53 0.46
N ILE A 668 -11.98 12.82 -0.73
CA ILE A 668 -13.21 13.61 -0.92
C ILE A 668 -14.29 12.63 -1.37
N ARG A 669 -15.39 12.57 -0.62
CA ARG A 669 -16.58 11.83 -1.03
C ARG A 669 -17.50 12.75 -1.82
N THR A 670 -18.06 12.26 -2.91
CA THR A 670 -19.01 13.00 -3.75
C THR A 670 -20.25 12.15 -4.04
N VAL A 671 -21.26 12.74 -4.66
CA VAL A 671 -22.45 12.00 -5.13
C VAL A 671 -22.14 10.96 -6.22
N LEU A 672 -20.96 11.04 -6.85
CA LEU A 672 -20.50 10.13 -7.89
C LEU A 672 -19.43 9.14 -7.40
N GLY A 673 -19.17 9.08 -6.08
CA GLY A 673 -18.16 8.23 -5.49
C GLY A 673 -16.97 9.02 -4.91
N GLU A 674 -15.90 8.30 -4.60
CA GLU A 674 -14.74 8.83 -3.85
C GLU A 674 -13.55 9.13 -4.76
N VAL A 675 -12.79 10.16 -4.40
CA VAL A 675 -11.50 10.52 -5.02
C VAL A 675 -10.48 10.90 -3.95
N ASP A 676 -9.21 10.70 -4.25
CA ASP A 676 -8.09 11.18 -3.44
C ASP A 676 -7.92 12.69 -3.67
N PHE A 677 -7.77 13.46 -2.60
CA PHE A 677 -7.45 14.89 -2.62
C PHE A 677 -6.17 15.14 -3.41
N GLY A 678 -6.26 15.91 -4.49
CA GLY A 678 -5.14 16.33 -5.35
C GLY A 678 -4.56 15.25 -6.26
N LEU A 679 -4.69 13.96 -5.91
CA LEU A 679 -4.10 12.87 -6.68
C LEU A 679 -5.04 12.38 -7.81
N SER A 680 -6.26 12.00 -7.46
CA SER A 680 -7.30 11.57 -8.42
C SER A 680 -8.41 12.61 -8.55
N SER A 681 -8.10 13.84 -8.19
CA SER A 681 -9.02 14.97 -8.28
C SER A 681 -8.30 16.28 -8.59
N THR A 682 -9.01 17.20 -9.23
CA THR A 682 -8.57 18.59 -9.40
C THR A 682 -9.56 19.52 -8.73
N LEU A 683 -9.07 20.42 -7.88
CA LEU A 683 -9.90 21.41 -7.21
C LEU A 683 -10.10 22.65 -8.09
N VAL A 684 -11.36 23.04 -8.25
CA VAL A 684 -11.79 24.16 -9.10
C VAL A 684 -12.60 25.15 -8.27
N GLY A 685 -12.50 26.44 -8.57
CA GLY A 685 -13.22 27.50 -7.88
C GLY A 685 -12.34 28.36 -6.96
N LYS A 686 -12.99 29.21 -6.15
CA LYS A 686 -12.32 30.20 -5.27
C LYS A 686 -13.07 30.34 -3.94
N GLY A 687 -12.32 30.61 -2.87
CA GLY A 687 -12.88 30.75 -1.52
C GLY A 687 -13.61 29.48 -1.10
N GLU A 688 -14.86 29.63 -0.65
CA GLU A 688 -15.73 28.51 -0.24
C GLU A 688 -16.55 27.89 -1.38
N LYS A 689 -16.56 28.53 -2.55
CA LYS A 689 -17.29 28.04 -3.73
C LYS A 689 -16.38 27.12 -4.54
N LEU A 690 -16.29 25.87 -4.07
CA LEU A 690 -15.40 24.87 -4.64
C LEU A 690 -16.17 23.74 -5.33
N SER A 691 -15.56 23.24 -6.38
CA SER A 691 -15.96 22.03 -7.07
C SER A 691 -14.74 21.15 -7.28
N VAL A 692 -14.97 19.87 -7.51
CA VAL A 692 -13.94 18.86 -7.67
C VAL A 692 -14.19 18.14 -8.98
N LYS A 693 -13.19 18.20 -9.86
CA LYS A 693 -13.13 17.39 -11.07
C LYS A 693 -12.66 15.99 -10.70
N LEU A 694 -13.41 14.96 -11.09
CA LEU A 694 -13.13 13.56 -10.75
C LEU A 694 -12.40 12.89 -11.91
N LEU A 695 -11.08 12.73 -11.79
CA LEU A 695 -10.22 12.21 -12.87
C LEU A 695 -10.47 10.72 -13.23
N PRO A 696 -10.78 9.82 -12.27
CA PRO A 696 -11.01 8.40 -12.54
C PRO A 696 -12.25 8.12 -13.38
N TYR A 697 -13.27 8.98 -13.28
CA TYR A 697 -14.60 8.67 -13.78
C TYR A 697 -14.92 9.44 -15.05
N ASP A 698 -15.76 8.84 -15.88
CA ASP A 698 -16.42 9.47 -17.03
C ASP A 698 -17.81 8.86 -17.18
N LEU A 699 -18.59 9.35 -18.14
CA LEU A 699 -19.96 8.87 -18.32
C LEU A 699 -20.00 7.35 -18.63
N SER A 700 -19.00 6.84 -19.36
CA SER A 700 -18.95 5.43 -19.75
C SER A 700 -18.77 4.50 -18.55
N TYR A 701 -18.00 4.91 -17.54
CA TYR A 701 -17.88 4.19 -16.27
C TYR A 701 -19.24 3.99 -15.60
N PHE A 702 -20.04 5.05 -15.46
CA PHE A 702 -21.35 4.94 -14.82
C PHE A 702 -22.38 4.21 -15.70
N GLN A 703 -22.30 4.37 -17.02
CA GLN A 703 -23.15 3.62 -17.96
C GLN A 703 -22.84 2.12 -17.97
N ALA A 704 -21.60 1.73 -17.70
CA ALA A 704 -21.25 0.33 -17.48
C ALA A 704 -21.89 -0.24 -16.21
N LEU A 705 -22.10 0.59 -15.17
CA LEU A 705 -22.81 0.19 -13.95
C LEU A 705 -24.32 0.17 -14.14
N SER A 706 -24.87 1.16 -14.84
CA SER A 706 -26.29 1.27 -15.17
C SER A 706 -26.46 1.89 -16.56
N SER A 707 -26.91 1.10 -17.53
CA SER A 707 -26.99 1.49 -18.95
C SER A 707 -27.77 2.78 -19.23
N ASN A 708 -28.73 3.15 -18.37
CA ASN A 708 -29.55 4.36 -18.50
C ASN A 708 -29.01 5.53 -17.67
N PHE A 709 -27.79 5.44 -17.14
CA PHE A 709 -27.21 6.48 -16.31
C PHE A 709 -27.02 7.78 -17.11
N ILE A 710 -27.42 8.87 -16.47
CA ILE A 710 -27.18 10.26 -16.89
C ILE A 710 -26.61 11.02 -15.69
N TRP A 711 -25.89 12.10 -15.96
CA TRP A 711 -25.39 12.96 -14.90
C TRP A 711 -26.54 13.52 -14.04
N PRO A 712 -26.39 13.56 -12.71
CA PRO A 712 -27.28 14.34 -11.85
C PRO A 712 -27.30 15.82 -12.25
N ASP A 713 -28.40 16.53 -12.00
CA ASP A 713 -28.63 17.92 -12.45
C ASP A 713 -27.55 18.92 -11.98
N ASP A 714 -26.91 18.65 -10.83
CA ASP A 714 -25.88 19.49 -10.22
C ASP A 714 -24.44 19.12 -10.65
N VAL A 715 -24.29 18.08 -11.46
CA VAL A 715 -23.01 17.65 -12.03
C VAL A 715 -22.80 18.28 -13.40
N LYS A 716 -21.60 18.83 -13.62
CA LYS A 716 -21.17 19.34 -14.91
C LYS A 716 -20.13 18.42 -15.53
N GLU A 717 -20.03 18.40 -16.85
CA GLU A 717 -18.95 17.71 -17.55
C GLU A 717 -17.92 18.73 -18.04
N ASP A 718 -16.63 18.46 -17.82
CA ASP A 718 -15.53 19.24 -18.36
C ASP A 718 -15.23 18.84 -19.83
N VAL A 719 -14.41 19.63 -20.52
CA VAL A 719 -14.09 19.43 -21.95
C VAL A 719 -13.43 18.08 -22.27
N ASP A 720 -12.84 17.42 -21.28
CA ASP A 720 -12.23 16.10 -21.39
C ASP A 720 -13.16 14.96 -20.93
N GLY A 721 -14.45 15.24 -20.75
CA GLY A 721 -15.48 14.26 -20.39
C GLY A 721 -15.51 13.88 -18.91
N LYS A 722 -14.73 14.58 -18.06
CA LYS A 722 -14.65 14.29 -16.62
C LYS A 722 -15.71 15.09 -15.85
N PRO A 723 -16.41 14.47 -14.88
CA PRO A 723 -17.43 15.16 -14.12
C PRO A 723 -16.82 16.13 -13.09
N ILE A 724 -17.49 17.26 -12.90
CA ILE A 724 -17.21 18.29 -11.91
C ILE A 724 -18.38 18.35 -10.94
N VAL A 725 -18.09 18.10 -9.66
CA VAL A 725 -19.08 18.04 -8.58
C VAL A 725 -18.83 19.14 -7.56
N SER A 726 -19.88 19.82 -7.09
CA SER A 726 -19.74 20.84 -6.04
C SER A 726 -19.39 20.19 -4.69
N VAL A 727 -18.52 20.85 -3.92
CA VAL A 727 -18.14 20.39 -2.57
C VAL A 727 -18.21 21.55 -1.60
N THR A 728 -18.80 21.30 -0.43
CA THR A 728 -19.02 22.31 0.61
C THR A 728 -18.11 22.11 1.82
N GLY A 729 -17.94 23.17 2.62
CA GLY A 729 -17.19 23.10 3.88
C GLY A 729 -15.66 23.14 3.74
N LEU A 730 -15.16 23.45 2.55
CA LEU A 730 -13.74 23.67 2.28
C LEU A 730 -13.48 25.13 1.95
N LEU A 731 -12.30 25.63 2.31
CA LEU A 731 -11.87 26.99 2.03
C LEU A 731 -10.53 26.98 1.28
N LYS A 732 -10.55 27.51 0.06
CA LYS A 732 -9.34 27.76 -0.73
C LYS A 732 -8.75 29.12 -0.35
N THR A 733 -7.56 29.11 0.25
CA THR A 733 -6.93 30.31 0.83
C THR A 733 -5.84 30.90 -0.05
N THR A 734 -5.39 30.16 -1.06
CA THR A 734 -4.37 30.59 -2.02
C THR A 734 -4.80 30.23 -3.44
N ASP A 735 -4.09 30.71 -4.46
CA ASP A 735 -4.33 30.26 -5.84
C ASP A 735 -3.61 28.94 -6.18
N PHE A 736 -2.79 28.39 -5.27
CA PHE A 736 -2.05 27.15 -5.48
C PHE A 736 -3.01 25.96 -5.71
N ALA A 737 -2.59 25.01 -6.55
CA ALA A 737 -3.45 23.90 -6.99
C ALA A 737 -4.00 23.05 -5.82
N LEU A 738 -3.23 22.93 -4.74
CA LEU A 738 -3.55 22.12 -3.56
C LEU A 738 -3.86 22.96 -2.30
N SER A 739 -4.13 24.28 -2.36
CA SER A 739 -4.30 25.12 -1.16
C SER A 739 -5.26 26.29 -1.30
#